data_AF-A0A7S0CYJ4-F1
#
_entry.id   AF-A0A7S0CYJ4-F1
#
_cell.length_a   1.000
_cell.length_b   1.000
_cell.length_c   1.000
_cell.angle_alpha   90.00
_cell.angle_beta   90.00
_cell.angle_gamma   90.00
#
_symmetry.space_group_name_H-M   'P 1'
#
loop_
_entity.id
_entity.type
_entity.pdbx_description
1 polymer ?
#
loop_
_entity_poly.entity_id
_entity_poly.type
_entity_poly.pdbx_seq_one_letter_code
_entity_poly.pdbx_strand_id
1 'polypeptide(L)'
;MSDEGYSTDEDAHIGGDADPVMDPTLSVDVGSGLSSHDWADIDNSDLVAKVRGSAGFRIMREIQPWDGALDAPPALLANKVFEFFYVQRKEADMWKTLAKECFPEKYEEASNDKAEKKRLQSLWAQAVLDEVKAMRDYGKHTLRWITAVVEAQAPDHLFLRREALKHGPGSVEEKAAKIVWDQTSNRIKDQVFEAMHHWTNKGGAQSGGTARMYKHQHELLAELDKHYEANARAAENDTKPPLPLHVILSTPTGSGKTFTALMVHLRLLKVKHPNVILVYSVPTKQVLKRVGQECEAHAAPYWTAARDHSGDGTLHQVRRPYSIRDKARNRKAMRAKAAIGEKLSAGSGTIEQQLEYAADVGYKLKDRGAGKPDIIIADLNTTASLLKAAASAPEGSFYHKNNLLLYFDEPNMGIHLDPNVLGVVSTIQSNMPIAAVLASATLGPWEGLEQWWRGPVPARQITISLEPYDLPMSTLNVWSEEKSSLAPISPLGIFDNYVEFQRIMQDVRMPTLLLRHLTSRQGNDLMGIKGPGGDWDKIQGDVKSLRLAVEPIFKGLSYEDFTRLKKEWATGEGAPKKQDGIRSALSKEGVTMVGCIDPRKVAMILAGYLDREEWTKDVHKLNNKLKEAERMMKESAKAEKKAKKKDEEEEAQMGDDTEGQIGLITLRPMLKVSVAEALESDIDTLVMLSKGIAYACGSGTDPMVKRLYNQALLTVPDSLKGRAPPLNVLVVDYSSIYGTDCPAVDTLLLQEDLGRLLAWEDLQQFLGRLRRDGTAIFYSMRTLRRAALGPGAEAEADKEQIEYQREVEVAMLGFQDKERDEAAEAESLLKLAESKGRSASETGAFATTAVLSFCIPAPAGLPAGLASPHPAEVTGTDKELLAALGKHLKTNGELLEALLKKRSDQIKAIDKIEALALSASPFVNRTGGVRFLSAAAQTLKLLYDADVFSEEAVIAWGQAKEAAVKLDPDIDVRFLEKAKPFINWLEEESESEEESDEE
;
A
#
# COMPACT_ATOMS: atom_id res chain seq x y z
N MET A 1 13.93 49.30 -46.70
CA MET A 1 12.48 49.26 -46.45
C MET A 1 12.31 48.30 -45.29
N SER A 2 12.47 48.75 -44.04
CA SER A 2 11.50 49.53 -43.22
C SER A 2 10.26 48.69 -42.95
N ASP A 3 10.08 48.16 -41.73
CA ASP A 3 9.66 48.82 -40.47
C ASP A 3 8.19 49.24 -40.47
N GLU A 4 7.62 49.31 -39.25
CA GLU A 4 6.20 49.52 -38.84
C GLU A 4 5.44 48.20 -38.57
N GLY A 5 5.01 47.86 -37.35
CA GLY A 5 5.14 48.56 -36.05
C GLY A 5 3.87 49.32 -35.66
N TYR A 6 2.96 48.65 -34.95
CA TYR A 6 1.79 49.27 -34.31
C TYR A 6 1.62 48.76 -32.88
N SER A 7 1.46 49.70 -31.95
CA SER A 7 1.16 49.46 -30.54
C SER A 7 -0.34 49.36 -30.29
N THR A 8 -0.72 48.75 -29.17
CA THR A 8 -2.09 48.73 -28.65
C THR A 8 -2.05 49.00 -27.15
N ASP A 9 -2.63 50.11 -26.73
CA ASP A 9 -3.01 50.38 -25.34
C ASP A 9 -4.50 50.76 -25.31
N GLU A 10 -5.21 50.20 -24.32
CA GLU A 10 -6.42 50.68 -23.61
C GLU A 10 -7.63 51.14 -24.48
N ASP A 11 -8.86 50.65 -24.26
CA ASP A 11 -9.55 50.73 -22.96
C ASP A 11 -10.90 49.95 -22.93
N ALA A 12 -11.52 49.89 -21.73
CA ALA A 12 -12.94 49.61 -21.41
C ALA A 12 -13.51 48.16 -21.32
N HIS A 13 -13.91 47.83 -20.09
CA HIS A 13 -14.61 46.64 -19.57
C HIS A 13 -15.97 46.26 -20.21
N ILE A 14 -16.40 44.99 -20.01
CA ILE A 14 -17.50 44.60 -19.06
C ILE A 14 -17.72 43.07 -19.03
N GLY A 15 -17.68 42.51 -17.81
CA GLY A 15 -18.64 41.53 -17.26
C GLY A 15 -18.85 40.16 -17.91
N GLY A 16 -18.40 39.10 -17.22
CA GLY A 16 -18.83 37.73 -17.51
C GLY A 16 -17.95 36.67 -16.86
N ASP A 17 -18.00 36.53 -15.52
CA ASP A 17 -17.35 35.43 -14.82
C ASP A 17 -18.04 34.10 -15.15
N ALA A 18 -17.59 33.45 -16.22
CA ALA A 18 -17.71 32.02 -16.39
C ALA A 18 -16.35 31.41 -16.00
N ASP A 19 -16.30 30.70 -14.88
CA ASP A 19 -15.13 29.91 -14.51
C ASP A 19 -14.74 29.02 -15.72
N PRO A 20 -13.47 29.05 -16.17
CA PRO A 20 -13.05 28.17 -17.25
C PRO A 20 -13.24 26.72 -16.79
N VAL A 21 -13.97 25.95 -17.58
CA VAL A 21 -14.14 24.50 -17.36
C VAL A 21 -12.77 23.86 -17.45
N MET A 22 -12.14 23.68 -16.29
CA MET A 22 -10.89 22.94 -16.13
C MET A 22 -11.17 21.47 -16.46
N ASP A 23 -10.66 21.05 -17.62
CA ASP A 23 -10.51 19.64 -17.96
C ASP A 23 -9.74 18.94 -16.83
N PRO A 24 -10.28 17.88 -16.18
CA PRO A 24 -9.75 17.36 -14.92
C PRO A 24 -8.51 16.46 -15.13
N THR A 25 -7.49 17.00 -15.80
CA THR A 25 -6.18 16.35 -15.90
C THR A 25 -5.54 16.28 -14.51
N LEU A 26 -5.24 15.06 -14.05
CA LEU A 26 -4.64 14.79 -12.75
C LEU A 26 -3.20 15.35 -12.69
N SER A 27 -3.05 16.62 -12.27
CA SER A 27 -1.75 17.24 -12.01
C SER A 27 -1.09 16.62 -10.78
N VAL A 28 -0.30 15.56 -10.96
CA VAL A 28 0.48 14.98 -9.87
C VAL A 28 1.65 15.90 -9.50
N ASP A 29 1.62 16.49 -8.30
CA ASP A 29 2.75 17.26 -7.77
C ASP A 29 3.92 16.34 -7.34
N VAL A 30 4.65 15.84 -8.33
CA VAL A 30 5.88 15.05 -8.16
C VAL A 30 7.09 15.99 -8.04
N GLY A 31 7.38 16.38 -6.80
CA GLY A 31 8.48 17.27 -6.47
C GLY A 31 8.48 17.65 -4.99
N SER A 32 9.36 18.57 -4.61
CA SER A 32 9.37 19.08 -3.23
C SER A 32 9.08 20.56 -3.07
N GLY A 33 9.38 21.42 -4.07
CA GLY A 33 9.08 22.85 -4.09
C GLY A 33 9.06 23.46 -2.69
N LEU A 34 10.21 23.54 -2.03
CA LEU A 34 10.27 23.74 -0.57
C LEU A 34 10.14 25.23 -0.20
N SER A 35 9.11 25.56 0.58
CA SER A 35 8.86 26.93 1.05
C SER A 35 9.71 27.24 2.27
N SER A 36 9.81 28.52 2.64
CA SER A 36 10.49 28.95 3.86
C SER A 36 10.05 28.20 5.12
N HIS A 37 8.77 27.86 5.24
CA HIS A 37 8.22 27.04 6.32
C HIS A 37 8.66 25.57 6.20
N ASP A 38 8.62 25.00 5.00
CA ASP A 38 8.96 23.59 4.80
C ASP A 38 10.42 23.29 5.16
N TRP A 39 11.33 24.22 4.88
CA TRP A 39 12.73 24.15 5.29
C TRP A 39 12.91 24.22 6.82
N ALA A 40 12.01 24.90 7.55
CA ALA A 40 12.06 25.00 9.00
C ALA A 40 11.48 23.74 9.70
N ASP A 41 10.50 23.07 9.08
CA ASP A 41 9.91 21.82 9.59
C ASP A 41 10.91 20.67 9.67
N ILE A 42 11.91 20.64 8.78
CA ILE A 42 12.98 19.63 8.75
C ILE A 42 13.85 19.76 10.00
N ASP A 43 14.20 20.99 10.37
CA ASP A 43 15.08 21.34 11.51
C ASP A 43 14.32 21.39 12.87
N ASN A 44 13.02 21.05 12.92
CA ASN A 44 12.18 21.21 14.10
C ASN A 44 12.59 20.26 15.25
N SER A 45 13.08 20.83 16.36
CA SER A 45 13.62 20.09 17.50
C SER A 45 12.66 19.11 18.14
N ASP A 46 11.37 19.43 18.17
CA ASP A 46 10.36 18.64 18.89
C ASP A 46 9.94 17.42 18.07
N LEU A 47 9.94 17.56 16.73
CA LEU A 47 9.76 16.44 15.81
C LEU A 47 10.98 15.52 15.85
N VAL A 48 12.21 16.06 15.79
CA VAL A 48 13.44 15.28 15.92
C VAL A 48 13.53 14.56 17.28
N ALA A 49 13.09 15.19 18.37
CA ALA A 49 13.01 14.54 19.68
C ALA A 49 12.03 13.35 19.70
N LYS A 50 10.88 13.46 19.02
CA LYS A 50 9.94 12.34 18.85
C LYS A 50 10.53 11.21 18.00
N VAL A 51 11.22 11.52 16.91
CA VAL A 51 11.92 10.52 16.08
C VAL A 51 13.00 9.79 16.90
N ARG A 52 13.80 10.49 17.71
CA ARG A 52 14.73 9.85 18.66
C ARG A 52 14.05 9.02 19.75
N GLY A 53 12.81 9.35 20.10
CA GLY A 53 11.97 8.56 20.99
C GLY A 53 11.46 7.26 20.36
N SER A 54 11.42 7.18 19.02
CA SER A 54 10.82 6.09 18.26
C SER A 54 11.54 4.74 18.41
N ALA A 55 10.81 3.68 18.06
CA ALA A 55 11.32 2.32 17.98
C ALA A 55 12.49 2.18 16.98
N GLY A 56 12.35 2.71 15.76
CA GLY A 56 13.35 2.60 14.70
C GLY A 56 14.71 3.21 15.08
N PHE A 57 14.69 4.36 15.76
CA PHE A 57 15.91 5.01 16.24
C PHE A 57 16.68 4.14 17.25
N ARG A 58 15.97 3.53 18.21
CA ARG A 58 16.57 2.63 19.22
C ARG A 58 17.13 1.37 18.58
N ILE A 59 16.32 0.73 17.74
CA ILE A 59 16.69 -0.43 16.92
C ILE A 59 18.04 -0.19 16.22
N MET A 60 18.21 0.92 15.52
CA MET A 60 19.43 1.17 14.72
C MET A 60 20.72 1.21 15.56
N ARG A 61 20.63 1.65 16.81
CA ARG A 61 21.76 1.67 17.77
C ARG A 61 22.10 0.27 18.31
N GLU A 62 21.11 -0.61 18.38
CA GLU A 62 21.23 -1.93 19.04
C GLU A 62 21.38 -3.09 18.04
N ILE A 63 21.13 -2.85 16.75
CA ILE A 63 21.19 -3.84 15.66
C ILE A 63 22.48 -4.67 15.69
N GLN A 64 22.26 -5.98 15.72
CA GLN A 64 23.23 -7.03 15.46
C GLN A 64 23.09 -7.58 14.02
N PRO A 65 24.10 -8.31 13.51
CA PRO A 65 23.97 -9.11 12.29
C PRO A 65 22.78 -10.07 12.28
N TRP A 66 22.34 -10.47 11.09
CA TRP A 66 21.29 -11.46 10.86
C TRP A 66 21.86 -12.88 10.94
N ASP A 67 21.54 -13.61 12.02
CA ASP A 67 21.87 -15.04 12.22
C ASP A 67 21.24 -16.02 11.18
N GLY A 68 20.70 -15.54 10.06
CA GLY A 68 20.12 -16.38 9.01
C GLY A 68 21.07 -16.66 7.85
N ALA A 69 22.28 -16.08 7.85
CA ALA A 69 23.41 -16.83 7.34
C ALA A 69 23.58 -18.03 8.28
N LEU A 70 23.20 -19.22 7.81
CA LEU A 70 23.29 -20.47 8.57
C LEU A 70 24.76 -20.90 8.73
N ASP A 71 25.49 -20.20 9.59
CA ASP A 71 26.33 -20.93 10.53
C ASP A 71 25.42 -21.83 11.38
N ALA A 72 25.90 -23.01 11.75
CA ALA A 72 25.13 -23.94 12.56
C ALA A 72 24.63 -23.25 13.85
N PRO A 73 23.38 -23.47 14.29
CA PRO A 73 22.88 -22.85 15.51
C PRO A 73 23.82 -23.19 16.68
N PRO A 74 24.12 -22.24 17.57
CA PRO A 74 25.16 -22.40 18.59
C PRO A 74 24.75 -23.51 19.56
N ALA A 75 25.31 -24.71 19.34
CA ALA A 75 24.92 -25.91 20.04
C ALA A 75 24.98 -25.71 21.57
N LEU A 76 23.95 -26.18 22.26
CA LEU A 76 23.97 -26.21 23.73
C LEU A 76 25.20 -26.97 24.23
N LEU A 77 25.76 -26.51 25.35
CA LEU A 77 26.81 -27.23 26.07
C LEU A 77 26.20 -28.48 26.72
N ALA A 78 25.95 -29.51 25.92
CA ALA A 78 25.15 -30.69 26.25
C ALA A 78 25.57 -31.42 27.53
N ASN A 79 26.86 -31.35 27.90
CA ASN A 79 27.34 -31.87 29.19
C ASN A 79 26.88 -31.00 30.37
N LYS A 80 26.94 -29.67 30.25
CA LYS A 80 26.50 -28.73 31.30
C LYS A 80 24.99 -28.69 31.46
N VAL A 81 24.24 -28.79 30.36
CA VAL A 81 22.77 -28.93 30.42
C VAL A 81 22.37 -30.24 31.11
N PHE A 82 23.01 -31.37 30.75
CA PHE A 82 22.78 -32.63 31.43
C PHE A 82 23.16 -32.58 32.91
N GLU A 83 24.33 -32.04 33.26
CA GLU A 83 24.76 -31.86 34.66
C GLU A 83 23.75 -31.04 35.46
N PHE A 84 23.24 -29.94 34.91
CA PHE A 84 22.21 -29.12 35.54
C PHE A 84 20.90 -29.90 35.76
N PHE A 85 20.32 -30.50 34.71
CA PHE A 85 19.09 -31.30 34.82
C PHE A 85 19.24 -32.49 35.78
N TYR A 86 20.39 -33.18 35.72
CA TYR A 86 20.65 -34.34 36.55
C TYR A 86 20.83 -33.94 38.02
N VAL A 87 21.51 -32.83 38.35
CA VAL A 87 21.54 -32.32 39.73
C VAL A 87 20.13 -31.98 40.22
N GLN A 88 19.35 -31.28 39.38
CA GLN A 88 17.99 -30.85 39.65
C GLN A 88 16.93 -31.98 39.77
N ARG A 89 17.25 -33.21 39.32
CA ARG A 89 16.31 -34.37 39.27
C ARG A 89 15.63 -34.78 40.59
N LYS A 90 16.05 -34.22 41.72
CA LYS A 90 15.47 -34.48 43.05
C LYS A 90 14.47 -33.40 43.49
N GLU A 91 14.47 -32.23 42.85
CA GLU A 91 13.60 -31.10 43.23
C GLU A 91 12.19 -31.25 42.64
N ALA A 92 12.07 -31.79 41.42
CA ALA A 92 10.80 -32.10 40.77
C ALA A 92 10.94 -33.23 39.74
N ASP A 93 9.87 -33.99 39.49
CA ASP A 93 9.85 -35.02 38.44
C ASP A 93 10.10 -34.44 37.04
N MET A 94 9.77 -33.16 36.79
CA MET A 94 10.13 -32.44 35.55
C MET A 94 11.61 -32.60 35.20
N TRP A 95 12.50 -32.33 36.15
CA TRP A 95 13.96 -32.35 35.95
C TRP A 95 14.50 -33.76 35.69
N LYS A 96 13.86 -34.76 36.30
CA LYS A 96 14.17 -36.18 36.06
C LYS A 96 13.73 -36.62 34.66
N THR A 97 12.55 -36.17 34.19
CA THR A 97 12.09 -36.40 32.81
C THR A 97 12.98 -35.68 31.81
N LEU A 98 13.31 -34.40 32.05
CA LEU A 98 14.26 -33.63 31.23
C LEU A 98 15.62 -34.33 31.11
N ALA A 99 16.23 -34.74 32.22
CA ALA A 99 17.52 -35.44 32.21
C ALA A 99 17.45 -36.78 31.44
N LYS A 100 16.36 -37.54 31.59
CA LYS A 100 16.19 -38.86 30.97
C LYS A 100 15.85 -38.80 29.48
N GLU A 101 14.94 -37.92 29.07
CA GLU A 101 14.45 -37.88 27.68
C GLU A 101 15.35 -37.06 26.76
N CYS A 102 15.98 -35.99 27.27
CA CYS A 102 16.93 -35.20 26.48
C CYS A 102 18.29 -35.90 26.35
N PHE A 103 18.72 -36.68 27.35
CA PHE A 103 20.04 -37.32 27.40
C PHE A 103 19.98 -38.78 27.90
N PRO A 104 19.28 -39.68 27.19
CA PRO A 104 19.03 -41.05 27.66
C PRO A 104 20.32 -41.83 27.94
N GLU A 105 21.29 -41.82 27.02
CA GLU A 105 22.57 -42.53 27.15
C GLU A 105 23.35 -42.08 28.40
N LYS A 106 23.46 -40.76 28.62
CA LYS A 106 24.16 -40.20 29.80
C LYS A 106 23.41 -40.47 31.09
N TYR A 107 22.08 -40.51 31.06
CA TYR A 107 21.26 -40.85 32.22
C TYR A 107 21.42 -42.33 32.60
N GLU A 108 21.56 -43.23 31.63
CA GLU A 108 21.87 -44.64 31.84
C GLU A 108 23.31 -44.85 32.32
N GLU A 109 24.29 -44.18 31.72
CA GLU A 109 25.70 -44.19 32.17
C GLU A 109 25.81 -43.72 33.64
N ALA A 110 25.22 -42.57 33.98
CA ALA A 110 25.13 -42.05 35.35
C ALA A 110 24.25 -42.90 36.29
N SER A 111 23.56 -43.92 35.79
CA SER A 111 22.83 -44.90 36.61
C SER A 111 23.66 -46.16 36.86
N ASN A 112 24.47 -46.56 35.88
CA ASN A 112 25.27 -47.79 35.84
C ASN A 112 26.68 -47.63 36.43
N ASP A 113 27.37 -46.52 36.18
CA ASP A 113 28.66 -46.22 36.82
C ASP A 113 28.47 -45.54 38.19
N LYS A 114 29.02 -46.18 39.23
CA LYS A 114 29.03 -45.65 40.60
C LYS A 114 29.95 -44.44 40.77
N ALA A 115 31.02 -44.32 39.98
CA ALA A 115 31.96 -43.20 40.08
C ALA A 115 31.35 -41.93 39.49
N GLU A 116 30.85 -41.97 38.25
CA GLU A 116 30.18 -40.86 37.60
C GLU A 116 28.91 -40.43 38.36
N LYS A 117 28.11 -41.39 38.83
CA LYS A 117 26.95 -41.11 39.70
C LYS A 117 27.33 -40.34 40.96
N LYS A 118 28.48 -40.65 41.57
CA LYS A 118 29.00 -39.94 42.75
C LYS A 118 29.52 -38.54 42.38
N ARG A 119 30.20 -38.39 41.23
CA ARG A 119 30.62 -37.08 40.69
C ARG A 119 29.41 -36.16 40.50
N LEU A 120 28.41 -36.61 39.75
CA LEU A 120 27.19 -35.86 39.47
C LEU A 120 26.35 -35.57 40.73
N GLN A 121 26.40 -36.43 41.75
CA GLN A 121 25.77 -36.17 43.05
C GLN A 121 26.52 -35.15 43.93
N SER A 122 27.78 -34.85 43.62
CA SER A 122 28.56 -33.83 44.33
C SER A 122 28.48 -32.43 43.70
N LEU A 123 27.97 -32.32 42.46
CA LEU A 123 27.73 -31.04 41.79
C LEU A 123 26.52 -30.32 42.37
N TRP A 124 26.58 -28.98 42.38
CA TRP A 124 25.50 -28.09 42.81
C TRP A 124 25.01 -27.27 41.60
N ALA A 125 23.70 -27.07 41.47
CA ALA A 125 23.11 -26.44 40.29
C ALA A 125 23.66 -25.03 40.01
N GLN A 126 23.87 -24.23 41.06
CA GLN A 126 24.47 -22.89 40.95
C GLN A 126 25.93 -22.95 40.44
N ALA A 127 26.72 -23.94 40.87
CA ALA A 127 28.10 -24.09 40.39
C ALA A 127 28.15 -24.40 38.88
N VAL A 128 27.21 -25.21 38.38
CA VAL A 128 27.08 -25.48 36.93
C VAL A 128 26.71 -24.20 36.16
N LEU A 129 25.80 -23.37 36.70
CA LEU A 129 25.46 -22.07 36.11
C LEU A 129 26.64 -21.08 36.12
N ASP A 130 27.40 -21.03 37.23
CA ASP A 130 28.57 -20.16 37.36
C ASP A 130 29.70 -20.57 36.40
N GLU A 131 29.91 -21.87 36.18
CA GLU A 131 30.82 -22.39 35.15
C GLU A 131 30.39 -21.98 33.73
N VAL A 132 29.11 -22.14 33.38
CA VAL A 132 28.58 -21.69 32.07
C VAL A 132 28.74 -20.18 31.93
N LYS A 133 28.46 -19.40 32.98
CA LYS A 133 28.63 -17.94 33.01
C LYS A 133 30.10 -17.51 32.85
N ALA A 134 31.04 -18.28 33.39
CA ALA A 134 32.48 -18.02 33.26
C ALA A 134 32.98 -18.18 31.81
N MET A 135 32.30 -18.98 30.97
CA MET A 135 32.63 -19.17 29.54
C MET A 135 32.28 -17.96 28.64
N ARG A 136 31.72 -16.89 29.22
CA ARG A 136 31.34 -15.64 28.52
C ARG A 136 30.52 -15.93 27.25
N ASP A 137 30.99 -15.49 26.09
CA ASP A 137 30.24 -15.53 24.82
C ASP A 137 29.84 -16.95 24.41
N TYR A 138 30.69 -17.96 24.67
CA TYR A 138 30.37 -19.37 24.42
C TYR A 138 29.29 -19.93 25.36
N GLY A 139 29.18 -19.39 26.58
CA GLY A 139 28.19 -19.83 27.57
C GLY A 139 26.84 -19.12 27.50
N LYS A 140 26.79 -17.90 26.96
CA LYS A 140 25.59 -17.02 26.95
C LYS A 140 24.32 -17.71 26.44
N HIS A 141 24.41 -18.45 25.32
CA HIS A 141 23.24 -19.11 24.74
C HIS A 141 22.71 -20.24 25.65
N THR A 142 23.60 -21.13 26.11
CA THR A 142 23.23 -22.20 27.05
C THR A 142 22.68 -21.62 28.36
N LEU A 143 23.25 -20.53 28.87
CA LEU A 143 22.78 -19.87 30.09
C LEU A 143 21.35 -19.35 29.94
N ARG A 144 21.07 -18.57 28.87
CA ARG A 144 19.70 -18.07 28.61
C ARG A 144 18.70 -19.20 28.42
N TRP A 145 19.11 -20.28 27.76
CA TRP A 145 18.25 -21.45 27.55
C TRP A 145 17.93 -22.19 28.85
N ILE A 146 18.92 -22.43 29.73
CA ILE A 146 18.67 -23.02 31.05
C ILE A 146 17.78 -22.09 31.89
N THR A 147 18.03 -20.78 31.89
CA THR A 147 17.17 -19.79 32.57
C THR A 147 15.72 -19.86 32.06
N ALA A 148 15.49 -19.95 30.75
CA ALA A 148 14.16 -20.08 30.18
C ALA A 148 13.43 -21.38 30.60
N VAL A 149 14.17 -22.50 30.73
CA VAL A 149 13.63 -23.77 31.26
C VAL A 149 13.29 -23.68 32.76
N VAL A 150 14.05 -22.90 33.54
CA VAL A 150 13.81 -22.71 34.98
C VAL A 150 12.67 -21.73 35.26
N GLU A 151 12.62 -20.59 34.55
CA GLU A 151 11.66 -19.51 34.80
C GLU A 151 10.27 -19.83 34.20
N ALA A 152 10.23 -20.48 33.03
CA ALA A 152 9.01 -20.95 32.36
C ALA A 152 7.87 -19.90 32.34
N GLN A 153 8.19 -18.63 32.14
CA GLN A 153 7.20 -17.57 31.95
C GLN A 153 6.82 -17.45 30.47
N ALA A 154 5.80 -16.63 30.17
CA ALA A 154 5.32 -16.45 28.81
C ALA A 154 6.41 -16.15 27.74
N PRO A 155 7.35 -15.20 27.95
CA PRO A 155 8.44 -14.95 26.99
C PRO A 155 9.48 -16.08 26.90
N ASP A 156 9.58 -16.94 27.92
CA ASP A 156 10.53 -18.05 27.94
C ASP A 156 10.04 -19.24 27.12
N HIS A 157 8.75 -19.57 27.19
CA HIS A 157 8.16 -20.57 26.29
C HIS A 157 8.28 -20.18 24.81
N LEU A 158 8.11 -18.88 24.50
CA LEU A 158 8.33 -18.36 23.15
C LEU A 158 9.76 -18.57 22.67
N PHE A 159 10.73 -18.29 23.54
CA PHE A 159 12.14 -18.54 23.28
C PHE A 159 12.43 -20.05 23.08
N LEU A 160 12.00 -20.91 23.99
CA LEU A 160 12.24 -22.36 23.92
C LEU A 160 11.62 -23.00 22.67
N ARG A 161 10.39 -22.61 22.30
CA ARG A 161 9.70 -23.12 21.10
C ARG A 161 10.39 -22.68 19.81
N ARG A 162 11.00 -21.49 19.79
CA ARG A 162 11.84 -21.04 18.67
C ARG A 162 13.14 -21.83 18.56
N GLU A 163 13.79 -22.15 19.68
CA GLU A 163 15.01 -22.98 19.65
C GLU A 163 14.70 -24.43 19.23
N ALA A 164 13.57 -25.00 19.65
CA ALA A 164 13.08 -26.29 19.15
C ALA A 164 12.94 -26.31 17.61
N LEU A 165 12.26 -25.30 17.04
CA LEU A 165 12.05 -25.21 15.59
C LEU A 165 13.35 -25.06 14.78
N LYS A 166 14.39 -24.42 15.34
CA LYS A 166 15.70 -24.28 14.68
C LYS A 166 16.52 -25.58 14.66
N HIS A 167 16.45 -26.35 15.74
CA HIS A 167 17.28 -27.57 15.89
C HIS A 167 16.58 -28.83 15.34
N GLY A 168 15.26 -28.76 15.16
CA GLY A 168 14.48 -29.78 14.44
C GLY A 168 14.07 -30.99 15.30
N PRO A 169 13.32 -31.94 14.71
CA PRO A 169 12.75 -33.06 15.43
C PRO A 169 13.82 -33.97 16.08
N GLY A 170 13.58 -34.35 17.33
CA GLY A 170 14.45 -35.21 18.13
C GLY A 170 15.55 -34.49 18.92
N SER A 171 15.70 -33.17 18.75
CA SER A 171 16.73 -32.38 19.45
C SER A 171 16.46 -32.26 20.96
N VAL A 172 17.47 -31.81 21.72
CA VAL A 172 17.34 -31.52 23.17
C VAL A 172 16.35 -30.38 23.40
N GLU A 173 16.42 -29.37 22.53
CA GLU A 173 15.61 -28.16 22.53
C GLU A 173 14.13 -28.47 22.31
N GLU A 174 13.80 -29.34 21.34
CA GLU A 174 12.42 -29.80 21.10
C GLU A 174 11.86 -30.58 22.30
N LYS A 175 12.60 -31.61 22.75
CA LYS A 175 12.16 -32.47 23.86
C LYS A 175 11.95 -31.68 25.13
N ALA A 176 12.90 -30.81 25.49
CA ALA A 176 12.79 -29.97 26.68
C ALA A 176 11.64 -28.96 26.57
N ALA A 177 11.50 -28.26 25.43
CA ALA A 177 10.41 -27.31 25.23
C ALA A 177 9.03 -27.96 25.42
N LYS A 178 8.85 -29.19 24.91
CA LYS A 178 7.64 -29.99 25.11
C LYS A 178 7.41 -30.35 26.58
N ILE A 179 8.41 -30.93 27.26
CA ILE A 179 8.29 -31.34 28.66
C ILE A 179 7.96 -30.14 29.58
N VAL A 180 8.60 -28.99 29.36
CA VAL A 180 8.36 -27.76 30.13
C VAL A 180 6.96 -27.20 29.84
N TRP A 181 6.52 -27.21 28.57
CA TRP A 181 5.16 -26.83 28.20
C TRP A 181 4.09 -27.72 28.85
N ASP A 182 4.26 -29.04 28.80
CA ASP A 182 3.28 -29.98 29.32
C ASP A 182 3.06 -29.80 30.84
N GLN A 183 4.12 -29.48 31.61
CA GLN A 183 4.04 -29.21 33.05
C GLN A 183 3.64 -27.77 33.43
N THR A 184 3.47 -26.88 32.45
CA THR A 184 3.10 -25.48 32.70
C THR A 184 1.60 -25.29 32.91
N SER A 185 1.23 -24.42 33.85
CA SER A 185 -0.18 -24.11 34.17
C SER A 185 -0.93 -23.45 33.01
N ASN A 186 -2.23 -23.72 32.87
CA ASN A 186 -3.07 -23.14 31.80
C ASN A 186 -3.02 -21.61 31.80
N ARG A 187 -3.04 -20.95 32.96
CA ARG A 187 -2.92 -19.49 33.06
C ARG A 187 -1.66 -18.94 32.36
N ILE A 188 -0.53 -19.62 32.47
CA ILE A 188 0.71 -19.20 31.79
C ILE A 188 0.61 -19.52 30.30
N LYS A 189 0.00 -20.64 29.91
CA LYS A 189 -0.28 -20.96 28.49
C LYS A 189 -1.17 -19.89 27.84
N ASP A 190 -2.23 -19.46 28.51
CA ASP A 190 -3.11 -18.37 28.07
C ASP A 190 -2.31 -17.06 27.88
N GLN A 191 -1.43 -16.73 28.84
CA GLN A 191 -0.51 -15.58 28.73
C GLN A 191 0.53 -15.74 27.62
N VAL A 192 0.96 -16.97 27.28
CA VAL A 192 1.82 -17.24 26.12
C VAL A 192 1.03 -16.97 24.83
N PHE A 193 -0.20 -17.46 24.71
CA PHE A 193 -1.05 -17.22 23.54
C PHE A 193 -1.37 -15.72 23.35
N GLU A 194 -1.69 -15.01 24.43
CA GLU A 194 -1.85 -13.55 24.43
C GLU A 194 -0.55 -12.83 24.01
N ALA A 195 0.60 -13.27 24.53
CA ALA A 195 1.91 -12.74 24.14
C ALA A 195 2.29 -13.07 22.68
N MET A 196 1.90 -14.25 22.16
CA MET A 196 2.08 -14.65 20.76
C MET A 196 1.28 -13.72 19.84
N HIS A 197 -0.01 -13.54 20.13
CA HIS A 197 -0.89 -12.61 19.42
C HIS A 197 -0.38 -11.16 19.48
N HIS A 198 0.21 -10.73 20.60
CA HIS A 198 0.87 -9.43 20.69
C HIS A 198 2.23 -9.36 19.97
N TRP A 199 2.99 -10.45 19.85
CA TRP A 199 4.25 -10.50 19.11
C TRP A 199 4.05 -10.50 17.60
N THR A 200 3.04 -11.20 17.08
CA THR A 200 2.69 -11.16 15.66
C THR A 200 2.20 -9.77 15.25
N ASN A 201 1.51 -9.07 16.14
CA ASN A 201 0.85 -7.80 15.83
C ASN A 201 1.67 -6.57 16.23
N LYS A 202 2.84 -6.75 16.87
CA LYS A 202 3.80 -5.69 17.21
C LYS A 202 5.19 -6.03 16.70
N GLY A 203 5.48 -5.63 15.45
CA GLY A 203 6.75 -5.89 14.79
C GLY A 203 7.99 -5.50 15.61
N GLY A 204 8.71 -6.51 16.10
CA GLY A 204 10.14 -6.55 16.43
C GLY A 204 10.72 -5.62 17.50
N ALA A 205 10.08 -4.50 17.83
CA ALA A 205 10.73 -3.35 18.46
C ALA A 205 10.39 -3.14 19.95
N GLN A 206 9.27 -3.69 20.41
CA GLN A 206 8.73 -3.44 21.75
C GLN A 206 8.92 -4.61 22.73
N SER A 207 9.35 -5.78 22.26
CA SER A 207 9.36 -7.04 23.03
C SER A 207 10.71 -7.41 23.67
N GLY A 208 11.70 -6.51 23.68
CA GLY A 208 12.95 -6.69 24.44
C GLY A 208 13.95 -7.70 23.84
N GLY A 209 13.70 -8.25 22.66
CA GLY A 209 14.72 -8.95 21.88
C GLY A 209 15.73 -7.98 21.27
N THR A 210 17.01 -8.35 21.19
CA THR A 210 18.02 -7.56 20.47
C THR A 210 17.65 -7.48 18.99
N ALA A 211 17.51 -6.26 18.47
CA ALA A 211 17.20 -6.07 17.06
C ALA A 211 18.28 -6.66 16.15
N ARG A 212 17.87 -7.18 15.00
CA ARG A 212 18.76 -7.75 13.98
C ARG A 212 18.45 -7.14 12.63
N MET A 213 19.46 -7.06 11.76
CA MET A 213 19.23 -6.80 10.34
C MET A 213 18.39 -7.92 9.72
N TYR A 214 17.76 -7.65 8.58
CA TYR A 214 17.06 -8.67 7.77
C TYR A 214 17.97 -9.21 6.66
N LYS A 215 17.64 -10.39 6.10
CA LYS A 215 18.34 -11.03 4.97
C LYS A 215 18.65 -10.07 3.82
N HIS A 216 17.63 -9.39 3.30
CA HIS A 216 17.74 -8.45 2.19
C HIS A 216 18.67 -7.26 2.50
N GLN A 217 18.74 -6.82 3.77
CA GLN A 217 19.65 -5.75 4.20
C GLN A 217 21.10 -6.26 4.19
N HIS A 218 21.34 -7.49 4.65
CA HIS A 218 22.65 -8.14 4.56
C HIS A 218 23.12 -8.33 3.12
N GLU A 219 22.25 -8.85 2.26
CA GLU A 219 22.55 -9.07 0.84
C GLU A 219 22.87 -7.75 0.13
N LEU A 220 22.09 -6.70 0.42
CA LEU A 220 22.34 -5.35 -0.08
C LEU A 220 23.69 -4.80 0.40
N LEU A 221 23.97 -4.84 1.70
CA LEU A 221 25.23 -4.37 2.25
C LEU A 221 26.42 -5.15 1.67
N ALA A 222 26.31 -6.48 1.55
CA ALA A 222 27.38 -7.33 1.03
C ALA A 222 27.66 -7.10 -0.46
N GLU A 223 26.64 -6.97 -1.30
CA GLU A 223 26.84 -6.72 -2.74
C GLU A 223 27.31 -5.29 -3.03
N LEU A 224 26.89 -4.30 -2.25
CA LEU A 224 27.45 -2.94 -2.31
C LEU A 224 28.93 -2.94 -1.88
N ASP A 225 29.26 -3.53 -0.74
CA ASP A 225 30.63 -3.58 -0.20
C ASP A 225 31.61 -4.26 -1.17
N LYS A 226 31.22 -5.44 -1.67
CA LYS A 226 31.95 -6.20 -2.71
C LYS A 226 32.15 -5.40 -3.99
N HIS A 227 31.17 -4.59 -4.40
CA HIS A 227 31.28 -3.75 -5.59
C HIS A 227 32.23 -2.57 -5.36
N TYR A 228 32.16 -1.88 -4.22
CA TYR A 228 33.09 -0.79 -3.91
C TYR A 228 34.52 -1.30 -3.69
N GLU A 229 34.72 -2.42 -3.01
CA GLU A 229 36.05 -3.08 -2.92
C GLU A 229 36.60 -3.45 -4.31
N ALA A 230 35.76 -3.94 -5.23
CA ALA A 230 36.19 -4.27 -6.59
C ALA A 230 36.59 -3.02 -7.40
N ASN A 231 35.88 -1.90 -7.26
CA ASN A 231 36.26 -0.63 -7.89
C ASN A 231 37.55 -0.06 -7.29
N ALA A 232 37.70 -0.09 -5.96
CA ALA A 232 38.91 0.38 -5.28
C ALA A 232 40.15 -0.41 -5.76
N ARG A 233 40.06 -1.75 -5.77
CA ARG A 233 41.13 -2.61 -6.32
C ARG A 233 41.37 -2.36 -7.80
N ALA A 234 40.33 -2.06 -8.59
CA ALA A 234 40.51 -1.76 -10.01
C ALA A 234 41.33 -0.47 -10.21
N ALA A 235 41.02 0.58 -9.45
CA ALA A 235 41.73 1.85 -9.46
C ALA A 235 43.17 1.73 -8.91
N GLU A 236 43.38 0.97 -7.83
CA GLU A 236 44.73 0.72 -7.27
C GLU A 236 45.66 -0.02 -8.24
N ASN A 237 45.12 -0.91 -9.07
CA ASN A 237 45.89 -1.71 -10.02
C ASN A 237 45.92 -1.13 -11.44
N ASP A 238 45.34 0.05 -11.68
CA ASP A 238 45.15 0.64 -13.02
C ASP A 238 44.52 -0.34 -14.03
N THR A 239 43.43 -1.00 -13.59
CA THR A 239 42.71 -2.01 -14.38
C THR A 239 41.27 -1.57 -14.66
N LYS A 240 40.66 -2.19 -15.68
CA LYS A 240 39.28 -1.87 -16.07
C LYS A 240 38.31 -2.08 -14.89
N PRO A 241 37.53 -1.06 -14.49
CA PRO A 241 36.57 -1.19 -13.40
C PRO A 241 35.46 -2.20 -13.73
N PRO A 242 34.81 -2.80 -12.71
CA PRO A 242 33.63 -3.62 -12.91
C PRO A 242 32.50 -2.82 -13.59
N LEU A 243 31.54 -3.53 -14.20
CA LEU A 243 30.30 -2.89 -14.64
C LEU A 243 29.56 -2.27 -13.43
N PRO A 244 28.87 -1.12 -13.59
CA PRO A 244 28.03 -0.53 -12.56
C PRO A 244 27.06 -1.53 -11.93
N LEU A 245 26.74 -1.37 -10.66
CA LEU A 245 25.81 -2.23 -9.94
C LEU A 245 24.43 -1.58 -9.84
N HIS A 246 23.42 -2.15 -10.50
CA HIS A 246 22.02 -1.72 -10.33
C HIS A 246 21.26 -2.79 -9.54
N VAL A 247 20.71 -2.40 -8.39
CA VAL A 247 19.98 -3.27 -7.47
C VAL A 247 18.51 -2.89 -7.49
N ILE A 248 17.61 -3.80 -7.83
CA ILE A 248 16.19 -3.66 -7.46
C ILE A 248 16.05 -4.20 -6.04
N LEU A 249 15.68 -3.32 -5.12
CA LEU A 249 15.38 -3.67 -3.74
C LEU A 249 13.85 -3.75 -3.61
N SER A 250 13.29 -4.91 -3.94
CA SER A 250 11.85 -5.18 -3.92
C SER A 250 11.39 -5.39 -2.47
N THR A 251 11.04 -4.31 -1.76
CA THR A 251 10.60 -4.36 -0.36
C THR A 251 9.18 -3.81 -0.17
N PRO A 252 8.29 -4.56 0.52
CA PRO A 252 6.91 -4.13 0.78
C PRO A 252 6.77 -2.71 1.33
N THR A 253 5.65 -2.06 1.03
CA THR A 253 5.31 -0.74 1.58
C THR A 253 5.36 -0.76 3.11
N GLY A 254 6.10 0.16 3.72
CA GLY A 254 6.29 0.21 5.17
C GLY A 254 7.48 -0.61 5.72
N SER A 255 8.20 -1.35 4.89
CA SER A 255 9.41 -2.16 5.26
C SER A 255 10.62 -1.38 5.81
N GLY A 256 10.54 -0.06 5.95
CA GLY A 256 11.67 0.76 6.42
C GLY A 256 12.76 0.99 5.35
N LYS A 257 12.38 1.45 4.16
CA LYS A 257 13.33 1.85 3.10
C LYS A 257 14.31 2.93 3.55
N THR A 258 13.80 4.02 4.12
CA THR A 258 14.60 5.10 4.72
C THR A 258 15.58 4.58 5.78
N PHE A 259 15.11 3.69 6.64
CA PHE A 259 15.91 3.03 7.67
C PHE A 259 16.99 2.12 7.06
N THR A 260 16.70 1.42 5.97
CA THR A 260 17.65 0.59 5.22
C THR A 260 18.74 1.42 4.55
N ALA A 261 18.40 2.57 3.95
CA ALA A 261 19.39 3.48 3.37
C ALA A 261 20.29 4.12 4.44
N LEU A 262 19.71 4.52 5.59
CA LEU A 262 20.47 5.01 6.75
C LEU A 262 21.38 3.93 7.34
N MET A 263 20.95 2.67 7.32
CA MET A 263 21.78 1.52 7.69
C MET A 263 22.96 1.34 6.73
N VAL A 264 22.73 1.43 5.41
CA VAL A 264 23.81 1.43 4.39
C VAL A 264 24.80 2.56 4.66
N HIS A 265 24.34 3.78 4.92
CA HIS A 265 25.23 4.89 5.29
C HIS A 265 26.03 4.59 6.57
N LEU A 266 25.36 4.27 7.68
CA LEU A 266 26.00 4.18 9.01
C LEU A 266 26.85 2.92 9.23
N ARG A 267 26.52 1.79 8.58
CA ARG A 267 27.21 0.50 8.77
C ARG A 267 28.19 0.15 7.65
N LEU A 268 27.96 0.65 6.43
CA LEU A 268 28.83 0.41 5.29
C LEU A 268 29.62 1.66 4.88
N LEU A 269 28.96 2.69 4.34
CA LEU A 269 29.66 3.82 3.72
C LEU A 269 30.56 4.56 4.71
N LYS A 270 30.01 4.99 5.85
CA LYS A 270 30.74 5.74 6.88
C LYS A 270 31.93 4.99 7.50
N VAL A 271 31.91 3.66 7.45
CA VAL A 271 32.89 2.78 8.11
C VAL A 271 33.97 2.32 7.14
N LYS A 272 33.59 1.91 5.93
CA LYS A 272 34.49 1.32 4.92
C LYS A 272 34.75 2.23 3.72
N HIS A 273 33.74 2.97 3.26
CA HIS A 273 33.77 3.73 2.00
C HIS A 273 33.44 5.23 2.24
N PRO A 274 34.16 5.94 3.13
CA PRO A 274 33.75 7.24 3.66
C PRO A 274 33.79 8.40 2.65
N ASN A 275 34.31 8.16 1.44
CA ASN A 275 34.26 9.10 0.32
C ASN A 275 32.96 9.01 -0.49
N VAL A 276 32.14 7.99 -0.27
CA VAL A 276 30.88 7.75 -0.99
C VAL A 276 29.72 8.47 -0.30
N ILE A 277 29.04 9.31 -1.06
CA ILE A 277 27.89 10.10 -0.63
C ILE A 277 26.60 9.36 -1.04
N LEU A 278 25.70 9.18 -0.09
CA LEU A 278 24.38 8.58 -0.35
C LEU A 278 23.43 9.66 -0.91
N VAL A 279 23.04 9.54 -2.17
CA VAL A 279 21.98 10.37 -2.78
C VAL A 279 20.64 9.66 -2.56
N TYR A 280 19.86 10.12 -1.59
CA TYR A 280 18.51 9.61 -1.34
C TYR A 280 17.50 10.42 -2.18
N SER A 281 17.01 9.81 -3.26
CA SER A 281 16.00 10.40 -4.13
C SER A 281 14.60 10.06 -3.61
N VAL A 282 13.78 11.09 -3.41
CA VAL A 282 12.42 10.97 -2.85
C VAL A 282 11.35 11.42 -3.85
N PRO A 283 10.19 10.73 -3.91
CA PRO A 283 9.13 11.08 -4.85
C PRO A 283 8.35 12.33 -4.46
N THR A 284 8.19 12.60 -3.16
CA THR A 284 7.35 13.69 -2.65
C THR A 284 8.04 14.53 -1.57
N LYS A 285 7.59 15.77 -1.46
CA LYS A 285 7.88 16.72 -0.38
C LYS A 285 7.78 16.15 1.03
N GLN A 286 6.79 15.30 1.31
CA GLN A 286 6.57 14.76 2.66
C GLN A 286 7.59 13.68 3.00
N VAL A 287 7.93 12.81 2.04
CA VAL A 287 9.04 11.86 2.18
C VAL A 287 10.34 12.62 2.41
N LEU A 288 10.61 13.69 1.63
CA LEU A 288 11.80 14.53 1.79
C LEU A 288 11.96 15.04 3.23
N LYS A 289 10.90 15.64 3.80
CA LYS A 289 10.92 16.14 5.19
C LYS A 289 11.22 15.03 6.19
N ARG A 290 10.57 13.88 6.06
CA ARG A 290 10.75 12.73 6.95
C ARG A 290 12.19 12.19 6.91
N VAL A 291 12.76 12.00 5.72
CA VAL A 291 14.15 11.51 5.58
C VAL A 291 15.12 12.49 6.24
N GLY A 292 14.89 13.80 6.13
CA GLY A 292 15.68 14.83 6.83
C GLY A 292 15.60 14.70 8.36
N GLN A 293 14.40 14.53 8.91
CA GLN A 293 14.18 14.33 10.35
C GLN A 293 14.81 13.04 10.89
N GLU A 294 14.88 11.97 10.09
CA GLU A 294 15.62 10.75 10.44
C GLU A 294 17.14 10.99 10.42
N CYS A 295 17.67 11.71 9.43
CA CYS A 295 19.08 12.10 9.40
C CYS A 295 19.48 12.97 10.60
N GLU A 296 18.62 13.92 11.00
CA GLU A 296 18.73 14.71 12.23
C GLU A 296 18.74 13.85 13.50
N ALA A 297 17.83 12.88 13.59
CA ALA A 297 17.75 11.98 14.73
C ALA A 297 19.07 11.22 14.89
N HIS A 298 19.57 10.63 13.79
CA HIS A 298 20.81 9.84 13.71
C HIS A 298 22.11 10.66 13.66
N ALA A 299 22.04 11.99 13.60
CA ALA A 299 23.19 12.89 13.48
C ALA A 299 24.12 12.56 12.29
N ALA A 300 23.55 12.13 11.17
CA ALA A 300 24.25 12.01 9.90
C ALA A 300 24.56 13.41 9.35
N PRO A 301 25.77 13.69 8.84
CA PRO A 301 26.02 14.88 8.03
C PRO A 301 25.23 14.80 6.72
N TYR A 302 24.13 15.54 6.62
CA TYR A 302 23.29 15.52 5.41
C TYR A 302 23.04 16.92 4.86
N TRP A 303 22.83 17.01 3.55
CA TRP A 303 22.26 18.19 2.88
C TRP A 303 20.90 17.85 2.30
N THR A 304 20.11 18.89 2.09
CA THR A 304 18.80 18.78 1.45
C THR A 304 18.77 19.66 0.21
N ALA A 305 18.40 19.08 -0.93
CA ALA A 305 18.37 19.71 -2.24
C ALA A 305 16.96 19.65 -2.83
N ALA A 306 16.49 20.74 -3.42
CA ALA A 306 15.14 20.85 -3.96
C ALA A 306 15.06 21.79 -5.16
N ARG A 307 14.06 21.58 -6.01
CA ARG A 307 13.68 22.52 -7.08
C ARG A 307 13.20 23.83 -6.47
N ASP A 308 13.58 24.95 -7.07
CA ASP A 308 13.12 26.27 -6.62
C ASP A 308 11.63 26.48 -6.91
N HIS A 309 11.03 27.44 -6.21
CA HIS A 309 9.61 27.80 -6.34
C HIS A 309 9.30 28.65 -7.59
N SER A 310 10.30 29.05 -8.38
CA SER A 310 10.20 30.05 -9.46
C SER A 310 9.53 29.55 -10.76
N GLY A 311 9.03 28.32 -10.80
CA GLY A 311 8.15 27.82 -11.87
C GLY A 311 8.85 27.24 -13.11
N ASP A 312 9.99 27.80 -13.55
CA ASP A 312 10.70 27.30 -14.75
C ASP A 312 11.39 25.92 -14.55
N GLY A 313 11.57 25.51 -13.29
CA GLY A 313 12.15 24.23 -12.90
C GLY A 313 13.65 24.05 -13.16
N THR A 314 14.35 25.08 -13.66
CA THR A 314 15.78 25.04 -14.01
C THR A 314 16.70 25.33 -12.83
N LEU A 315 16.18 25.99 -11.80
CA LEU A 315 16.94 26.42 -10.63
C LEU A 315 16.66 25.52 -9.41
N HIS A 316 17.70 25.31 -8.62
CA HIS A 316 17.69 24.49 -7.41
C HIS A 316 18.18 25.28 -6.20
N GLN A 317 17.84 24.81 -5.00
CA GLN A 317 18.42 25.25 -3.73
C GLN A 317 19.04 24.06 -2.99
N VAL A 318 20.29 24.20 -2.55
CA VAL A 318 20.94 23.23 -1.64
C VAL A 318 21.11 23.86 -0.26
N ARG A 319 20.55 23.23 0.78
CA ARG A 319 20.66 23.72 2.17
C ARG A 319 21.41 22.75 3.06
N ARG A 320 22.22 23.36 3.92
CA ARG A 320 22.94 22.74 5.05
C ARG A 320 22.07 22.88 6.31
N PRO A 321 21.52 21.80 6.89
CA PRO A 321 20.67 21.81 8.09
C PRO A 321 21.30 22.52 9.30
N TYR A 322 20.50 22.96 10.27
CA TYR A 322 21.04 23.67 11.44
C TYR A 322 21.90 22.80 12.38
N SER A 323 21.73 21.48 12.38
CA SER A 323 22.45 20.56 13.26
C SER A 323 23.91 20.30 12.88
N ILE A 324 24.24 20.42 11.59
CA ILE A 324 25.60 20.24 11.07
C ILE A 324 26.43 21.53 11.15
N ARG A 325 25.78 22.68 11.32
CA ARG A 325 26.40 24.00 11.49
C ARG A 325 26.99 24.17 12.89
N ASP A 326 28.27 24.51 13.01
CA ASP A 326 28.88 24.85 14.31
C ASP A 326 28.28 26.16 14.84
N LYS A 327 27.46 26.08 15.90
CA LYS A 327 26.73 27.21 16.49
C LYS A 327 27.64 28.27 17.12
N ALA A 328 28.73 27.86 17.77
CA ALA A 328 29.64 28.77 18.46
C ALA A 328 30.43 29.62 17.46
N ARG A 329 30.86 28.98 16.37
CA ARG A 329 31.58 29.65 15.28
C ARG A 329 30.63 30.42 14.36
N ASN A 330 29.39 29.96 14.13
CA ASN A 330 28.39 30.69 13.36
C ASN A 330 28.00 32.04 13.97
N ARG A 331 27.80 32.20 15.28
CA ARG A 331 27.52 33.55 15.85
C ARG A 331 28.65 34.55 15.58
N LYS A 332 29.91 34.07 15.56
CA LYS A 332 31.09 34.88 15.23
C LYS A 332 31.19 35.17 13.73
N ALA A 333 30.93 34.18 12.88
CA ALA A 333 30.92 34.31 11.43
C ALA A 333 29.75 35.13 10.88
N MET A 334 28.57 35.05 11.48
CA MET A 334 27.39 35.88 11.15
C MET A 334 27.65 37.35 11.46
N ARG A 335 28.26 37.65 12.62
CA ARG A 335 28.73 39.01 12.95
C ARG A 335 29.81 39.51 12.00
N ALA A 336 30.69 38.64 11.51
CA ALA A 336 31.69 38.99 10.51
C ALA A 336 31.07 39.21 9.10
N LYS A 337 30.16 38.35 8.63
CA LYS A 337 29.48 38.51 7.34
C LYS A 337 28.65 39.79 7.27
N ALA A 338 27.95 40.14 8.36
CA ALA A 338 27.20 41.40 8.45
C ALA A 338 28.07 42.65 8.27
N ALA A 339 29.38 42.57 8.52
CA ALA A 339 30.34 43.66 8.32
C ALA A 339 30.98 43.69 6.91
N ILE A 340 30.75 42.66 6.07
CA ILE A 340 31.39 42.48 4.75
C ILE A 340 30.37 42.59 3.59
N GLY A 341 29.06 42.59 3.87
CA GLY A 341 28.01 42.81 2.86
C GLY A 341 27.71 41.60 1.95
N GLU A 342 28.34 40.46 2.20
CA GLU A 342 28.18 39.25 1.41
C GLU A 342 26.82 38.57 1.73
N LYS A 343 26.02 38.25 0.70
CA LYS A 343 24.67 37.68 0.88
C LYS A 343 24.69 36.41 1.75
N LEU A 344 23.70 36.31 2.65
CA LEU A 344 23.56 35.22 3.63
C LEU A 344 22.95 33.92 3.04
N SER A 345 22.50 33.97 1.79
CA SER A 345 21.88 32.88 1.04
C SER A 345 22.50 32.83 -0.36
N ALA A 346 22.63 31.62 -0.93
CA ALA A 346 23.04 31.43 -2.32
C ALA A 346 21.99 31.95 -3.33
N GLY A 347 20.74 32.16 -2.87
CA GLY A 347 19.59 32.17 -3.77
C GLY A 347 19.36 30.78 -4.36
N SER A 348 18.66 30.73 -5.48
CA SER A 348 18.58 29.56 -6.35
C SER A 348 19.57 29.68 -7.51
N GLY A 349 20.00 28.55 -8.07
CA GLY A 349 21.03 28.49 -9.12
C GLY A 349 21.09 27.10 -9.75
N THR A 350 22.07 26.85 -10.63
CA THR A 350 22.28 25.48 -11.14
C THR A 350 22.73 24.57 -10.01
N ILE A 351 22.48 23.26 -10.14
CA ILE A 351 22.78 22.31 -9.05
C ILE A 351 24.29 22.25 -8.74
N GLU A 352 25.15 22.40 -9.74
CA GLU A 352 26.61 22.49 -9.62
C GLU A 352 27.01 23.67 -8.74
N GLN A 353 26.54 24.88 -9.08
CA GLN A 353 26.80 26.11 -8.33
C GLN A 353 26.35 25.99 -6.88
N GLN A 354 25.18 25.37 -6.66
CA GLN A 354 24.62 25.18 -5.32
C GLN A 354 25.42 24.17 -4.48
N LEU A 355 25.88 23.06 -5.08
CA LEU A 355 26.73 22.07 -4.43
C LEU A 355 28.11 22.64 -4.08
N GLU A 356 28.75 23.36 -5.01
CA GLU A 356 30.06 23.98 -4.80
C GLU A 356 30.00 25.12 -3.77
N TYR A 357 28.98 25.99 -3.83
CA TYR A 357 28.76 27.02 -2.83
C TYR A 357 28.47 26.43 -1.44
N ALA A 358 27.64 25.38 -1.36
CA ALA A 358 27.38 24.70 -0.09
C ALA A 358 28.67 24.10 0.50
N ALA A 359 29.54 23.52 -0.35
CA ALA A 359 30.82 22.96 0.06
C ALA A 359 31.79 24.03 0.58
N ASP A 360 32.02 25.10 -0.18
CA ASP A 360 32.92 26.20 0.19
C ASP A 360 32.49 26.87 1.51
N VAL A 361 31.20 27.19 1.65
CA VAL A 361 30.71 27.81 2.89
C VAL A 361 30.73 26.82 4.07
N GLY A 362 30.45 25.53 3.84
CA GLY A 362 30.58 24.48 4.86
C GLY A 362 32.02 24.32 5.35
N TYR A 363 33.00 24.36 4.44
CA TYR A 363 34.43 24.31 4.75
C TYR A 363 34.88 25.54 5.55
N LYS A 364 34.53 26.75 5.07
CA LYS A 364 34.83 28.03 5.75
C LYS A 364 34.27 28.05 7.18
N LEU A 365 33.02 27.60 7.36
CA LEU A 365 32.36 27.57 8.66
C LEU A 365 32.80 26.41 9.58
N LYS A 366 33.45 25.38 9.02
CA LYS A 366 33.80 24.11 9.70
C LYS A 366 32.57 23.35 10.20
N ASP A 367 31.63 23.12 9.29
CA ASP A 367 30.49 22.24 9.55
C ASP A 367 30.94 20.80 9.83
N ARG A 368 30.09 20.01 10.51
CA ARG A 368 30.23 18.55 10.57
C ARG A 368 30.27 17.99 9.14
N GLY A 369 31.18 17.05 8.89
CA GLY A 369 31.50 16.58 7.53
C GLY A 369 32.60 17.40 6.82
N ALA A 370 33.23 18.36 7.51
CA ALA A 370 34.33 19.17 6.98
C ALA A 370 34.01 19.94 5.68
N GLY A 371 32.73 20.29 5.49
CA GLY A 371 32.24 20.95 4.28
C GLY A 371 31.74 20.00 3.18
N LYS A 372 31.69 18.68 3.42
CA LYS A 372 31.02 17.72 2.54
C LYS A 372 29.82 17.06 3.26
N PRO A 373 28.76 16.65 2.54
CA PRO A 373 27.73 15.80 3.11
C PRO A 373 28.13 14.32 3.05
N ASP A 374 27.65 13.52 4.00
CA ASP A 374 27.64 12.06 3.89
C ASP A 374 26.37 11.58 3.14
N ILE A 375 25.28 12.38 3.20
CA ILE A 375 23.98 12.10 2.56
C ILE A 375 23.47 13.38 1.86
N ILE A 376 22.93 13.26 0.63
CA ILE A 376 22.15 14.30 -0.02
C ILE A 376 20.73 13.77 -0.23
N ILE A 377 19.73 14.43 0.35
CA ILE A 377 18.32 14.13 0.14
C ILE A 377 17.79 15.06 -0.94
N ALA A 378 17.22 14.52 -2.02
CA ALA A 378 16.79 15.31 -3.17
C ALA A 378 15.43 14.85 -3.73
N ASP A 379 14.61 15.80 -4.19
CA ASP A 379 13.44 15.49 -5.02
C ASP A 379 13.83 14.99 -6.42
N LEU A 380 12.91 14.33 -7.11
CA LEU A 380 13.21 13.68 -8.41
C LEU A 380 13.82 14.62 -9.45
N ASN A 381 13.29 15.84 -9.58
CA ASN A 381 13.82 16.85 -10.50
C ASN A 381 15.28 17.22 -10.13
N THR A 382 15.55 17.38 -8.85
CA THR A 382 16.88 17.74 -8.35
C THR A 382 17.86 16.56 -8.39
N THR A 383 17.39 15.32 -8.18
CA THR A 383 18.17 14.10 -8.40
C THR A 383 18.58 13.98 -9.87
N ALA A 384 17.66 14.17 -10.81
CA ALA A 384 17.96 14.12 -12.25
C ALA A 384 19.06 15.12 -12.64
N SER A 385 18.94 16.38 -12.18
CA SER A 385 19.95 17.42 -12.39
C SER A 385 21.28 17.08 -11.71
N LEU A 386 21.26 16.63 -10.45
CA LEU A 386 22.47 16.27 -9.69
C LEU A 386 23.24 15.12 -10.33
N LEU A 387 22.55 14.10 -10.83
CA LEU A 387 23.19 12.96 -11.49
C LEU A 387 23.77 13.34 -12.85
N LYS A 388 23.06 14.16 -13.63
CA LYS A 388 23.59 14.74 -14.87
C LYS A 388 24.86 15.57 -14.61
N ALA A 389 24.84 16.42 -13.59
CA ALA A 389 26.02 17.16 -13.13
C ALA A 389 27.17 16.22 -12.74
N ALA A 390 26.90 15.22 -11.90
CA ALA A 390 27.85 14.22 -11.42
C ALA A 390 28.48 13.38 -12.54
N ALA A 391 27.73 13.11 -13.62
CA ALA A 391 28.20 12.38 -14.78
C ALA A 391 29.18 13.20 -15.65
N SER A 392 29.04 14.53 -15.65
CA SER A 392 29.94 15.48 -16.33
C SER A 392 31.07 16.05 -15.46
N ALA A 393 31.04 15.82 -14.15
CA ALA A 393 31.98 16.42 -13.21
C ALA A 393 33.42 15.88 -13.41
N PRO A 394 34.47 16.68 -13.18
CA PRO A 394 35.83 16.18 -13.07
C PRO A 394 35.97 15.13 -11.96
N GLU A 395 36.88 14.15 -12.10
CA GLU A 395 37.04 13.07 -11.11
C GLU A 395 37.41 13.57 -9.70
N GLY A 396 38.07 14.72 -9.60
CA GLY A 396 38.39 15.38 -8.34
C GLY A 396 37.20 16.04 -7.63
N SER A 397 36.04 16.18 -8.29
CA SER A 397 34.84 16.74 -7.69
C SER A 397 34.22 15.77 -6.70
N PHE A 398 33.87 16.26 -5.50
CA PHE A 398 33.30 15.42 -4.44
C PHE A 398 31.97 14.77 -4.82
N TYR A 399 31.24 15.37 -5.77
CA TYR A 399 29.97 14.90 -6.30
C TYR A 399 30.11 14.14 -7.64
N HIS A 400 31.33 13.82 -8.10
CA HIS A 400 31.52 12.99 -9.29
C HIS A 400 30.86 11.61 -9.13
N LYS A 401 30.30 11.05 -10.21
CA LYS A 401 29.51 9.80 -10.21
C LYS A 401 30.19 8.58 -9.54
N ASN A 402 31.51 8.53 -9.46
CA ASN A 402 32.24 7.44 -8.77
C ASN A 402 32.15 7.55 -7.23
N ASN A 403 31.83 8.74 -6.72
CA ASN A 403 31.72 9.06 -5.30
C ASN A 403 30.25 9.03 -4.82
N LEU A 404 29.30 8.54 -5.62
CA LEU A 404 27.86 8.56 -5.30
C LEU A 404 27.28 7.15 -5.23
N LEU A 405 26.43 6.90 -4.24
CA LEU A 405 25.46 5.81 -4.22
C LEU A 405 24.07 6.41 -4.41
N LEU A 406 23.38 6.07 -5.50
CA LEU A 406 21.96 6.43 -5.64
C LEU A 406 21.09 5.44 -4.84
N TYR A 407 20.24 5.96 -3.96
CA TYR A 407 19.14 5.22 -3.35
C TYR A 407 17.84 5.89 -3.75
N PHE A 408 17.09 5.24 -4.63
CA PHE A 408 15.91 5.79 -5.28
C PHE A 408 14.65 5.13 -4.71
N ASP A 409 13.88 5.90 -3.94
CA ASP A 409 12.66 5.45 -3.27
C ASP A 409 11.43 5.55 -4.19
N GLU A 410 10.65 4.47 -4.30
CA GLU A 410 9.49 4.29 -5.19
C GLU A 410 9.67 4.85 -6.62
N PRO A 411 10.69 4.40 -7.38
CA PRO A 411 11.05 4.99 -8.68
C PRO A 411 9.97 4.89 -9.76
N ASN A 412 8.98 4.01 -9.60
CA ASN A 412 7.86 3.80 -10.52
C ASN A 412 6.61 4.65 -10.21
N MET A 413 6.61 5.41 -9.10
CA MET A 413 5.46 6.24 -8.71
C MET A 413 5.15 7.31 -9.76
N GLY A 414 3.88 7.44 -10.15
CA GLY A 414 3.37 8.53 -10.99
C GLY A 414 3.78 8.50 -12.47
N ILE A 415 4.67 7.58 -12.88
CA ILE A 415 5.18 7.49 -14.26
C ILE A 415 4.06 7.33 -15.30
N HIS A 416 3.02 6.57 -14.96
CA HIS A 416 1.87 6.31 -15.83
C HIS A 416 0.83 7.45 -15.84
N LEU A 417 0.96 8.42 -14.94
CA LEU A 417 0.02 9.55 -14.76
C LEU A 417 0.55 10.85 -15.38
N ASP A 418 1.87 11.07 -15.36
CA ASP A 418 2.49 12.28 -15.89
C ASP A 418 3.74 11.94 -16.74
N PRO A 419 3.72 12.22 -18.07
CA PRO A 419 4.88 12.07 -18.95
C PRO A 419 6.13 12.85 -18.52
N ASN A 420 5.98 13.95 -17.77
CA ASN A 420 7.13 14.70 -17.23
C ASN A 420 7.86 13.85 -16.18
N VAL A 421 7.14 13.10 -15.35
CA VAL A 421 7.72 12.18 -14.37
C VAL A 421 8.49 11.07 -15.08
N LEU A 422 7.92 10.47 -16.13
CA LEU A 422 8.64 9.49 -16.98
C LEU A 422 9.95 10.09 -17.53
N GLY A 423 9.93 11.33 -18.04
CA GLY A 423 11.13 12.02 -18.53
C GLY A 423 12.20 12.28 -17.46
N VAL A 424 11.78 12.68 -16.25
CA VAL A 424 12.67 12.89 -15.10
C VAL A 424 13.29 11.55 -14.65
N VAL A 425 12.49 10.49 -14.50
CA VAL A 425 12.99 9.16 -14.13
C VAL A 425 13.93 8.61 -15.21
N SER A 426 13.59 8.76 -16.49
CA SER A 426 14.45 8.36 -17.62
C SER A 426 15.81 9.09 -17.60
N THR A 427 15.81 10.37 -17.19
CA THR A 427 17.04 11.15 -17.00
C THR A 427 17.88 10.63 -15.83
N ILE A 428 17.24 10.22 -14.72
CA ILE A 428 17.92 9.56 -13.59
C ILE A 428 18.54 8.23 -14.05
N GLN A 429 17.77 7.35 -14.71
CA GLN A 429 18.27 6.06 -15.21
C GLN A 429 19.45 6.23 -16.17
N SER A 430 19.43 7.28 -17.00
CA SER A 430 20.48 7.58 -17.96
C SER A 430 21.80 8.07 -17.34
N ASN A 431 21.77 8.57 -16.10
CA ASN A 431 22.91 9.17 -15.42
C ASN A 431 23.21 8.49 -14.07
N MET A 432 22.79 7.23 -13.88
CA MET A 432 23.06 6.50 -12.64
C MET A 432 24.57 6.44 -12.33
N PRO A 433 24.96 6.56 -11.05
CA PRO A 433 26.35 6.43 -10.63
C PRO A 433 26.79 4.96 -10.64
N ILE A 434 28.04 4.69 -10.24
CA ILE A 434 28.61 3.32 -10.31
C ILE A 434 27.82 2.28 -9.51
N ALA A 435 27.06 2.70 -8.48
CA ALA A 435 26.09 1.84 -7.81
C ALA A 435 24.76 2.57 -7.57
N ALA A 436 23.65 1.90 -7.87
CA ALA A 436 22.29 2.40 -7.68
C ALA A 436 21.37 1.34 -7.06
N VAL A 437 20.47 1.78 -6.18
CA VAL A 437 19.45 0.96 -5.50
C VAL A 437 18.07 1.53 -5.83
N LEU A 438 17.29 0.80 -6.62
CA LEU A 438 15.90 1.08 -6.95
C LEU A 438 15.00 0.41 -5.90
N ALA A 439 14.64 1.15 -4.86
CA ALA A 439 13.88 0.67 -3.72
C ALA A 439 12.37 0.83 -3.95
N SER A 440 11.77 -0.11 -4.67
CA SER A 440 10.33 -0.12 -4.95
C SER A 440 9.60 -1.22 -4.19
N ALA A 441 8.35 -0.97 -3.84
CA ALA A 441 7.46 -2.01 -3.35
C ALA A 441 6.89 -2.87 -4.49
N THR A 442 6.94 -2.44 -5.74
CA THR A 442 6.13 -3.02 -6.83
C THR A 442 6.86 -3.16 -8.17
N LEU A 443 8.04 -2.56 -8.32
CA LEU A 443 8.93 -2.83 -9.45
C LEU A 443 9.30 -4.33 -9.49
N GLY A 444 9.01 -4.97 -10.61
CA GLY A 444 9.31 -6.38 -10.86
C GLY A 444 10.81 -6.67 -11.08
N PRO A 445 11.18 -7.93 -11.34
CA PRO A 445 12.55 -8.29 -11.68
C PRO A 445 12.96 -7.72 -13.06
N TRP A 446 14.25 -7.47 -13.26
CA TRP A 446 14.81 -6.79 -14.44
C TRP A 446 14.40 -7.40 -15.79
N GLU A 447 14.16 -8.71 -15.83
CA GLU A 447 13.72 -9.47 -17.00
C GLU A 447 12.35 -9.01 -17.53
N GLY A 448 11.45 -8.60 -16.64
CA GLY A 448 10.09 -8.15 -16.98
C GLY A 448 9.93 -6.63 -17.11
N LEU A 449 11.00 -5.85 -16.91
CA LEU A 449 10.97 -4.39 -17.06
C LEU A 449 11.27 -3.95 -18.49
N GLU A 450 10.62 -2.86 -18.91
CA GLU A 450 10.92 -2.19 -20.18
C GLU A 450 12.40 -1.80 -20.29
N GLN A 451 12.93 -1.84 -21.52
CA GLN A 451 14.38 -1.72 -21.76
C GLN A 451 15.00 -0.42 -21.21
N TRP A 452 14.25 0.69 -21.17
CA TRP A 452 14.75 1.96 -20.67
C TRP A 452 15.06 1.97 -19.16
N TRP A 453 14.40 1.12 -18.36
CA TRP A 453 14.72 0.93 -16.94
C TRP A 453 16.18 0.53 -16.70
N ARG A 454 16.78 -0.15 -17.68
CA ARG A 454 18.16 -0.65 -17.60
C ARG A 454 19.20 0.47 -17.80
N GLY A 455 18.77 1.63 -18.32
CA GLY A 455 19.64 2.71 -18.77
C GLY A 455 20.42 2.37 -20.04
N PRO A 456 21.15 3.35 -20.63
CA PRO A 456 21.96 3.15 -21.82
C PRO A 456 23.33 2.49 -21.53
N VAL A 457 23.72 2.38 -20.26
CA VAL A 457 25.03 1.85 -19.83
C VAL A 457 24.86 0.39 -19.37
N PRO A 458 25.64 -0.57 -19.91
CA PRO A 458 25.64 -1.95 -19.43
C PRO A 458 26.02 -2.03 -17.95
N ALA A 459 25.18 -2.67 -17.16
CA ALA A 459 25.33 -2.79 -15.70
C ALA A 459 25.13 -4.24 -15.23
N ARG A 460 25.75 -4.58 -14.10
CA ARG A 460 25.45 -5.80 -13.35
C ARG A 460 24.14 -5.58 -12.59
N GLN A 461 23.08 -6.17 -13.10
CA GLN A 461 21.73 -6.08 -12.55
C GLN A 461 21.48 -7.21 -11.56
N ILE A 462 20.96 -6.88 -10.38
CA ILE A 462 20.50 -7.85 -9.38
C ILE A 462 19.15 -7.44 -8.81
N THR A 463 18.37 -8.41 -8.36
CA THR A 463 17.10 -8.21 -7.64
C THR A 463 17.21 -8.82 -6.25
N ILE A 464 16.96 -8.03 -5.22
CA ILE A 464 16.94 -8.44 -3.81
C ILE A 464 15.50 -8.23 -3.31
N SER A 465 14.83 -9.33 -2.98
CA SER A 465 13.41 -9.31 -2.58
C SER A 465 13.24 -9.55 -1.08
N LEU A 466 12.39 -8.73 -0.44
CA LEU A 466 11.82 -9.05 0.87
C LEU A 466 10.44 -9.68 0.66
N GLU A 467 10.30 -10.93 1.11
CA GLU A 467 9.03 -11.66 1.09
C GLU A 467 7.99 -10.94 1.98
N PRO A 468 6.73 -10.74 1.52
CA PRO A 468 5.73 -9.90 2.19
C PRO A 468 5.08 -10.55 3.44
N TYR A 469 5.70 -11.57 4.02
CA TYR A 469 5.16 -12.34 5.14
C TYR A 469 4.90 -11.53 6.42
N ASP A 470 5.55 -10.37 6.56
CA ASP A 470 5.42 -9.48 7.72
C ASP A 470 4.35 -8.37 7.53
N LEU A 471 3.65 -8.32 6.38
CA LEU A 471 2.58 -7.32 6.15
C LEU A 471 1.32 -7.61 6.99
N PRO A 472 0.64 -6.57 7.54
CA PRO A 472 -0.65 -6.73 8.24
C PRO A 472 -1.76 -7.35 7.38
N MET A 473 -2.73 -7.96 8.05
CA MET A 473 -3.89 -8.58 7.40
C MET A 473 -4.89 -7.53 6.90
N SER A 474 -5.48 -7.75 5.73
CA SER A 474 -6.52 -6.88 5.17
C SER A 474 -7.74 -7.68 4.72
N THR A 475 -8.90 -7.40 5.31
CA THR A 475 -10.17 -7.79 4.70
C THR A 475 -10.43 -6.93 3.47
N LEU A 476 -11.01 -7.51 2.43
CA LEU A 476 -11.32 -6.84 1.17
C LEU A 476 -12.82 -6.57 1.08
N ASN A 477 -13.21 -5.41 0.57
CA ASN A 477 -14.60 -5.00 0.49
C ASN A 477 -14.83 -4.15 -0.77
N VAL A 478 -16.01 -4.32 -1.36
CA VAL A 478 -16.53 -3.43 -2.41
C VAL A 478 -17.72 -2.68 -1.84
N TRP A 479 -17.70 -1.36 -1.99
CA TRP A 479 -18.83 -0.49 -1.71
C TRP A 479 -19.75 -0.41 -2.93
N SER A 480 -21.05 -0.59 -2.74
CA SER A 480 -22.07 -0.42 -3.77
C SER A 480 -22.91 0.81 -3.42
N GLU A 481 -22.78 1.86 -4.24
CA GLU A 481 -23.54 3.11 -4.07
C GLU A 481 -25.04 2.89 -4.23
N GLU A 482 -25.46 2.21 -5.31
CA GLU A 482 -26.87 1.86 -5.58
C GLU A 482 -27.58 1.25 -4.36
N LYS A 483 -26.91 0.30 -3.70
CA LYS A 483 -27.47 -0.46 -2.58
C LYS A 483 -27.15 0.17 -1.23
N SER A 484 -26.48 1.32 -1.24
CA SER A 484 -25.89 2.03 -0.11
C SER A 484 -25.24 1.07 0.90
N SER A 485 -24.39 0.16 0.39
CA SER A 485 -23.90 -0.95 1.21
C SER A 485 -22.51 -1.44 0.89
N LEU A 486 -21.83 -1.90 1.94
CA LEU A 486 -20.54 -2.57 1.87
C LEU A 486 -20.73 -4.08 1.71
N ALA A 487 -20.12 -4.67 0.68
CA ALA A 487 -20.03 -6.10 0.43
C ALA A 487 -18.58 -6.58 0.66
N PRO A 488 -18.28 -7.29 1.76
CA PRO A 488 -16.97 -7.91 1.94
C PRO A 488 -16.74 -9.04 0.92
N ILE A 489 -15.49 -9.20 0.48
CA ILE A 489 -15.06 -10.11 -0.58
C ILE A 489 -14.06 -11.11 0.01
N SER A 490 -14.29 -12.41 -0.19
CA SER A 490 -13.34 -13.45 0.21
C SER A 490 -12.17 -13.54 -0.78
N PRO A 491 -10.99 -14.04 -0.40
CA PRO A 491 -9.84 -14.12 -1.32
C PRO A 491 -10.09 -14.95 -2.59
N LEU A 492 -10.90 -16.00 -2.51
CA LEU A 492 -11.35 -16.76 -3.69
C LEU A 492 -12.50 -16.08 -4.46
N GLY A 493 -13.23 -15.18 -3.81
CA GLY A 493 -14.25 -14.34 -4.43
C GLY A 493 -13.70 -13.24 -5.33
N ILE A 494 -12.40 -12.92 -5.25
CA ILE A 494 -11.72 -11.96 -6.13
C ILE A 494 -11.70 -12.46 -7.59
N PHE A 495 -11.42 -13.75 -7.77
CA PHE A 495 -11.30 -14.41 -9.07
C PHE A 495 -12.67 -14.63 -9.71
N ASP A 496 -12.78 -14.59 -11.04
CA ASP A 496 -13.99 -15.06 -11.74
C ASP A 496 -14.09 -16.57 -11.69
N ASN A 497 -13.00 -17.24 -12.04
CA ASN A 497 -12.97 -18.67 -12.33
C ASN A 497 -11.66 -19.32 -11.87
N TYR A 498 -11.60 -20.65 -12.00
CA TYR A 498 -10.45 -21.45 -11.60
C TYR A 498 -9.24 -21.31 -12.53
N VAL A 499 -9.44 -20.97 -13.81
CA VAL A 499 -8.34 -20.79 -14.79
C VAL A 499 -7.51 -19.55 -14.45
N GLU A 500 -8.18 -18.42 -14.20
CA GLU A 500 -7.56 -17.19 -13.70
C GLU A 500 -6.81 -17.44 -12.39
N PHE A 501 -7.43 -18.19 -11.47
CA PHE A 501 -6.79 -18.60 -10.22
C PHE A 501 -5.51 -19.40 -10.46
N GLN A 502 -5.55 -20.47 -11.27
CA GLN A 502 -4.36 -21.27 -11.59
C GLN A 502 -3.25 -20.44 -12.25
N ARG A 503 -3.62 -19.49 -13.11
CA ARG A 503 -2.69 -18.57 -13.79
C ARG A 503 -1.98 -17.66 -12.79
N ILE A 504 -2.73 -16.97 -11.92
CA ILE A 504 -2.17 -16.12 -10.86
C ILE A 504 -1.34 -16.92 -9.84
N MET A 505 -1.69 -18.19 -9.58
CA MET A 505 -0.92 -19.07 -8.69
C MET A 505 0.45 -19.50 -9.24
N GLN A 506 0.74 -19.27 -10.52
CA GLN A 506 2.07 -19.48 -11.12
C GLN A 506 3.02 -18.29 -10.89
N ASP A 507 2.51 -17.12 -10.51
CA ASP A 507 3.36 -15.97 -10.23
C ASP A 507 4.18 -16.19 -8.94
N VAL A 508 5.42 -15.66 -8.94
CA VAL A 508 6.39 -15.84 -7.84
C VAL A 508 5.94 -15.12 -6.56
N ARG A 509 5.12 -14.07 -6.68
CA ARG A 509 4.86 -13.07 -5.63
C ARG A 509 3.38 -12.87 -5.32
N MET A 510 2.50 -12.86 -6.32
CA MET A 510 1.07 -12.61 -6.15
C MET A 510 0.40 -13.56 -5.15
N PRO A 511 0.69 -14.88 -5.14
CA PRO A 511 0.13 -15.79 -4.15
C PRO A 511 0.49 -15.39 -2.72
N THR A 512 1.74 -15.05 -2.47
CA THR A 512 2.23 -14.60 -1.15
C THR A 512 1.59 -13.28 -0.70
N LEU A 513 1.29 -12.37 -1.65
CA LEU A 513 0.52 -11.15 -1.37
C LEU A 513 -0.94 -11.47 -1.03
N LEU A 514 -1.57 -12.41 -1.72
CA LEU A 514 -2.96 -12.82 -1.47
C LEU A 514 -3.16 -13.46 -0.08
N LEU A 515 -2.12 -14.09 0.49
CA LEU A 515 -2.19 -14.63 1.86
C LEU A 515 -2.50 -13.57 2.93
N ARG A 516 -2.19 -12.29 2.70
CA ARG A 516 -2.55 -11.20 3.64
C ARG A 516 -4.06 -10.96 3.73
N HIS A 517 -4.85 -11.55 2.82
CA HIS A 517 -6.30 -11.44 2.77
C HIS A 517 -7.02 -12.66 3.36
N LEU A 518 -6.30 -13.76 3.66
CA LEU A 518 -6.87 -14.95 4.28
C LEU A 518 -7.06 -14.75 5.79
N THR A 519 -8.31 -14.71 6.25
CA THR A 519 -8.60 -14.78 7.69
C THR A 519 -8.04 -16.08 8.30
N SER A 520 -7.77 -16.10 9.61
CA SER A 520 -7.27 -17.30 10.31
C SER A 520 -8.17 -18.52 10.11
N ARG A 521 -9.49 -18.30 10.01
CA ARG A 521 -10.47 -19.33 9.63
C ARG A 521 -10.20 -19.91 8.24
N GLN A 522 -10.02 -19.06 7.24
CA GLN A 522 -9.75 -19.49 5.86
C GLN A 522 -8.42 -20.25 5.75
N GLY A 523 -7.41 -19.87 6.54
CA GLY A 523 -6.20 -20.68 6.72
C GLY A 523 -6.50 -22.07 7.31
N ASN A 524 -7.31 -22.14 8.37
CA ASN A 524 -7.74 -23.42 8.96
C ASN A 524 -8.57 -24.27 8.00
N ASP A 525 -9.45 -23.67 7.21
CA ASP A 525 -10.26 -24.36 6.18
C ASP A 525 -9.35 -25.01 5.11
N LEU A 526 -8.32 -24.29 4.64
CA LEU A 526 -7.30 -24.81 3.72
C LEU A 526 -6.51 -25.97 4.33
N MET A 527 -6.21 -25.91 5.63
CA MET A 527 -5.50 -26.97 6.36
C MET A 527 -6.43 -28.10 6.88
N GLY A 528 -7.74 -28.04 6.60
CA GLY A 528 -8.72 -29.07 7.00
C GLY A 528 -9.07 -29.12 8.50
N ILE A 529 -8.82 -28.04 9.25
CA ILE A 529 -8.96 -27.99 10.72
C ILE A 529 -10.38 -27.56 11.11
N LYS A 530 -11.12 -28.42 11.85
CA LYS A 530 -12.56 -28.23 12.15
C LYS A 530 -12.88 -28.02 13.63
N GLY A 531 -13.77 -27.06 13.90
CA GLY A 531 -14.55 -26.87 15.14
C GLY A 531 -13.81 -26.48 16.43
N PRO A 532 -14.41 -25.63 17.29
CA PRO A 532 -13.84 -25.33 18.61
C PRO A 532 -13.78 -26.60 19.46
N GLY A 533 -12.56 -26.98 19.89
CA GLY A 533 -12.27 -28.27 20.53
C GLY A 533 -11.41 -29.22 19.69
N GLY A 534 -11.20 -28.92 18.40
CA GLY A 534 -10.08 -29.44 17.62
C GLY A 534 -8.79 -28.65 17.87
N ASP A 535 -7.77 -28.85 17.02
CA ASP A 535 -6.46 -28.17 17.05
C ASP A 535 -6.51 -26.66 16.69
N TRP A 536 -7.62 -25.98 16.98
CA TRP A 536 -7.84 -24.55 16.72
C TRP A 536 -6.81 -23.64 17.40
N ASP A 537 -6.31 -24.02 18.57
CA ASP A 537 -5.27 -23.28 19.30
C ASP A 537 -3.85 -23.53 18.77
N LYS A 538 -3.64 -24.51 17.88
CA LYS A 538 -2.28 -24.91 17.47
C LYS A 538 -1.64 -24.01 16.42
N ILE A 539 -2.43 -23.17 15.73
CA ILE A 539 -1.93 -22.30 14.66
C ILE A 539 -2.05 -20.83 15.05
N GLN A 540 -1.35 -20.51 16.14
CA GLN A 540 -0.86 -19.17 16.46
C GLN A 540 0.66 -19.11 16.22
N GLY A 541 1.12 -19.68 15.11
CA GLY A 541 2.52 -19.55 14.70
C GLY A 541 2.84 -18.10 14.32
N ASP A 542 4.13 -17.80 14.18
CA ASP A 542 4.59 -16.64 13.43
C ASP A 542 3.84 -16.58 12.08
N VAL A 543 3.27 -15.41 11.74
CA VAL A 543 2.46 -15.20 10.53
C VAL A 543 3.23 -15.66 9.29
N LYS A 544 4.56 -15.50 9.27
CA LYS A 544 5.42 -16.05 8.22
C LYS A 544 5.40 -17.58 8.16
N SER A 545 5.50 -18.25 9.29
CA SER A 545 5.49 -19.73 9.36
C SER A 545 4.12 -20.31 8.96
N LEU A 546 3.02 -19.64 9.35
CA LEU A 546 1.68 -19.99 8.90
C LEU A 546 1.52 -19.78 7.39
N ARG A 547 1.90 -18.61 6.87
CA ARG A 547 1.85 -18.31 5.44
C ARG A 547 2.68 -19.31 4.62
N LEU A 548 3.88 -19.65 5.06
CA LEU A 548 4.73 -20.69 4.43
C LEU A 548 4.09 -22.09 4.41
N ALA A 549 3.27 -22.45 5.41
CA ALA A 549 2.56 -23.73 5.45
C ALA A 549 1.29 -23.73 4.57
N VAL A 550 0.58 -22.60 4.51
CA VAL A 550 -0.67 -22.44 3.74
C VAL A 550 -0.40 -22.17 2.26
N GLU A 551 0.69 -21.48 1.91
CA GLU A 551 0.98 -21.08 0.52
C GLU A 551 1.01 -22.25 -0.49
N PRO A 552 1.65 -23.41 -0.20
CA PRO A 552 1.65 -24.53 -1.14
C PRO A 552 0.24 -25.12 -1.33
N ILE A 553 -0.56 -25.16 -0.26
CA ILE A 553 -1.95 -25.66 -0.30
C ILE A 553 -2.82 -24.69 -1.10
N PHE A 554 -2.68 -23.38 -0.85
CA PHE A 554 -3.42 -22.34 -1.55
C PHE A 554 -3.05 -22.28 -3.03
N LYS A 555 -1.77 -22.41 -3.41
CA LYS A 555 -1.34 -22.53 -4.82
C LYS A 555 -1.86 -23.80 -5.49
N GLY A 556 -2.00 -24.89 -4.73
CA GLY A 556 -2.32 -26.23 -5.23
C GLY A 556 -3.80 -26.65 -5.14
N LEU A 557 -4.74 -25.73 -4.93
CA LEU A 557 -6.17 -26.07 -4.86
C LEU A 557 -6.65 -26.76 -6.13
N SER A 558 -7.49 -27.79 -5.98
CA SER A 558 -8.20 -28.44 -7.08
C SER A 558 -9.38 -27.59 -7.58
N TYR A 559 -9.93 -27.89 -8.76
CA TYR A 559 -11.16 -27.24 -9.25
C TYR A 559 -12.34 -27.44 -8.29
N GLU A 560 -12.46 -28.64 -7.73
CA GLU A 560 -13.51 -29.00 -6.76
C GLU A 560 -13.35 -28.20 -5.46
N ASP A 561 -12.14 -28.14 -4.90
CA ASP A 561 -11.86 -27.38 -3.68
C ASP A 561 -11.98 -25.87 -3.88
N PHE A 562 -11.49 -25.34 -5.00
CA PHE A 562 -11.68 -23.93 -5.36
C PHE A 562 -13.17 -23.58 -5.39
N THR A 563 -13.98 -24.36 -6.11
CA THR A 563 -15.42 -24.11 -6.27
C THR A 563 -16.16 -24.26 -4.94
N ARG A 564 -15.81 -25.28 -4.15
CA ARG A 564 -16.37 -25.53 -2.82
C ARG A 564 -16.01 -24.41 -1.83
N LEU A 565 -14.73 -24.09 -1.66
CA LEU A 565 -14.26 -23.06 -0.73
C LEU A 565 -14.74 -21.67 -1.13
N LYS A 566 -14.74 -21.33 -2.44
CA LYS A 566 -15.28 -20.05 -2.93
C LYS A 566 -16.76 -19.86 -2.54
N LYS A 567 -17.56 -20.93 -2.59
CA LYS A 567 -18.96 -20.93 -2.13
C LYS A 567 -19.05 -20.87 -0.60
N GLU A 568 -18.34 -21.73 0.12
CA GLU A 568 -18.34 -21.78 1.59
C GLU A 568 -17.95 -20.43 2.21
N TRP A 569 -16.92 -19.77 1.68
CA TRP A 569 -16.44 -18.46 2.15
C TRP A 569 -17.35 -17.28 1.74
N ALA A 570 -18.26 -17.48 0.79
CA ALA A 570 -19.27 -16.49 0.42
C ALA A 570 -20.54 -16.57 1.29
N THR A 571 -20.90 -17.76 1.81
CA THR A 571 -22.22 -17.97 2.44
C THR A 571 -22.24 -18.61 3.83
N GLY A 572 -21.13 -19.16 4.34
CA GLY A 572 -21.09 -19.88 5.62
C GLY A 572 -20.51 -19.07 6.79
N GLU A 573 -20.99 -19.31 8.01
CA GLU A 573 -20.29 -18.90 9.25
C GLU A 573 -20.40 -17.38 9.57
N GLY A 574 -19.33 -16.58 9.58
CA GLY A 574 -18.01 -16.75 8.95
C GLY A 574 -17.88 -15.93 7.66
N ALA A 575 -19.01 -15.60 7.04
CA ALA A 575 -19.13 -14.93 5.75
C ALA A 575 -19.10 -13.39 5.88
N PRO A 576 -18.77 -12.69 4.78
CA PRO A 576 -19.08 -11.29 4.56
C PRO A 576 -20.46 -10.85 5.10
N LYS A 577 -20.47 -10.00 6.15
CA LYS A 577 -21.69 -9.33 6.59
C LYS A 577 -21.84 -7.99 5.86
N LYS A 578 -22.96 -7.81 5.17
CA LYS A 578 -23.37 -6.53 4.59
C LYS A 578 -23.41 -5.46 5.68
N GLN A 579 -22.86 -4.27 5.40
CA GLN A 579 -22.99 -3.09 6.27
C GLN A 579 -23.72 -1.99 5.51
N ASP A 580 -24.62 -1.28 6.20
CA ASP A 580 -25.40 -0.19 5.60
C ASP A 580 -24.67 1.15 5.77
N GLY A 581 -24.53 1.91 4.67
CA GLY A 581 -23.89 3.22 4.64
C GLY A 581 -22.35 3.21 4.75
N ILE A 582 -21.65 3.95 3.89
CA ILE A 582 -20.16 4.00 3.88
C ILE A 582 -19.57 4.48 5.22
N ARG A 583 -20.36 5.25 5.98
CA ARG A 583 -20.03 5.76 7.31
C ARG A 583 -19.90 4.67 8.38
N SER A 584 -20.62 3.56 8.26
CA SER A 584 -20.51 2.45 9.22
C SER A 584 -19.21 1.66 9.05
N ALA A 585 -18.63 1.70 7.85
CA ALA A 585 -17.37 1.09 7.47
C ALA A 585 -16.12 1.91 7.85
N LEU A 586 -16.28 3.15 8.33
CA LEU A 586 -15.17 3.98 8.81
C LEU A 586 -14.63 3.45 10.16
N SER A 587 -13.32 3.56 10.35
CA SER A 587 -12.65 3.13 11.58
C SER A 587 -13.16 3.88 12.82
N LYS A 588 -13.42 3.11 13.88
CA LYS A 588 -13.89 3.59 15.19
C LYS A 588 -12.76 3.76 16.21
N GLU A 589 -11.65 3.05 16.02
CA GLU A 589 -10.52 2.98 16.96
C GLU A 589 -9.17 3.33 16.32
N GLY A 590 -9.15 3.62 15.02
CA GLY A 590 -7.97 3.93 14.23
C GLY A 590 -8.22 5.08 13.26
N VAL A 591 -7.46 5.09 12.17
CA VAL A 591 -7.54 6.10 11.13
C VAL A 591 -8.04 5.45 9.84
N THR A 592 -9.10 6.01 9.29
CA THR A 592 -9.49 5.76 7.90
C THR A 592 -8.69 6.67 6.99
N MET A 593 -7.93 6.11 6.05
CA MET A 593 -7.30 6.88 4.98
C MET A 593 -8.09 6.73 3.68
N VAL A 594 -8.45 7.85 3.08
CA VAL A 594 -9.31 7.94 1.90
C VAL A 594 -8.53 8.52 0.73
N GLY A 595 -8.26 7.73 -0.32
CA GLY A 595 -7.64 8.18 -1.57
C GLY A 595 -8.70 8.63 -2.58
N CYS A 596 -8.51 9.80 -3.20
CA CYS A 596 -9.45 10.41 -4.17
C CYS A 596 -8.76 11.50 -5.02
N ILE A 597 -9.47 12.07 -6.00
CA ILE A 597 -8.97 13.23 -6.77
C ILE A 597 -9.28 14.56 -6.06
N ASP A 598 -10.47 14.71 -5.46
CA ASP A 598 -10.89 15.90 -4.72
C ASP A 598 -11.12 15.60 -3.21
N PRO A 599 -10.08 15.80 -2.37
CA PRO A 599 -10.20 15.60 -0.93
C PRO A 599 -11.23 16.48 -0.23
N ARG A 600 -11.53 17.69 -0.73
CA ARG A 600 -12.51 18.59 -0.09
C ARG A 600 -13.93 18.09 -0.32
N LYS A 601 -14.27 17.75 -1.57
CA LYS A 601 -15.57 17.17 -1.94
C LYS A 601 -15.83 15.86 -1.18
N VAL A 602 -14.86 14.97 -1.16
CA VAL A 602 -15.00 13.65 -0.49
C VAL A 602 -15.09 13.81 1.04
N ALA A 603 -14.34 14.75 1.64
CA ALA A 603 -14.48 15.06 3.07
C ALA A 603 -15.89 15.56 3.42
N MET A 604 -16.50 16.43 2.60
CA MET A 604 -17.87 16.92 2.80
C MET A 604 -18.91 15.78 2.76
N ILE A 605 -18.76 14.84 1.81
CA ILE A 605 -19.64 13.67 1.68
C ILE A 605 -19.55 12.78 2.93
N LEU A 606 -18.33 12.45 3.38
CA LEU A 606 -18.12 11.64 4.59
C LEU A 606 -18.58 12.36 5.87
N ALA A 607 -18.41 13.69 5.93
CA ALA A 607 -18.94 14.56 6.97
C ALA A 607 -20.48 14.64 6.98
N GLY A 608 -21.15 14.19 5.90
CA GLY A 608 -22.60 14.09 5.78
C GLY A 608 -23.29 15.38 5.32
N TYR A 609 -22.51 16.36 4.89
CA TYR A 609 -22.98 17.68 4.49
C TYR A 609 -23.50 17.71 3.04
N LEU A 610 -24.15 16.63 2.62
CA LEU A 610 -24.99 16.60 1.42
C LEU A 610 -26.23 17.49 1.63
N ASP A 611 -26.71 17.59 2.88
CA ASP A 611 -27.69 18.60 3.32
C ASP A 611 -26.98 19.88 3.79
N ARG A 612 -27.32 21.02 3.15
CA ARG A 612 -26.80 22.35 3.49
C ARG A 612 -27.27 22.84 4.87
N GLU A 613 -28.39 22.34 5.41
CA GLU A 613 -28.87 22.77 6.72
C GLU A 613 -27.96 22.30 7.87
N GLU A 614 -27.54 21.03 7.89
CA GLU A 614 -26.68 20.51 8.97
C GLU A 614 -25.32 21.20 8.96
N TRP A 615 -24.75 21.45 7.78
CA TRP A 615 -23.53 22.25 7.62
C TRP A 615 -23.71 23.67 8.17
N THR A 616 -24.80 24.35 7.80
CA THR A 616 -25.08 25.71 8.28
C THR A 616 -25.21 25.78 9.80
N LYS A 617 -25.80 24.75 10.43
CA LYS A 617 -25.96 24.63 11.89
C LYS A 617 -24.59 24.47 12.59
N ASP A 618 -23.71 23.60 12.06
CA ASP A 618 -22.36 23.42 12.64
C ASP A 618 -21.45 24.63 12.39
N VAL A 619 -21.54 25.30 11.24
CA VAL A 619 -20.86 26.58 10.95
C VAL A 619 -21.27 27.66 11.97
N HIS A 620 -22.56 27.82 12.25
CA HIS A 620 -23.04 28.78 13.26
C HIS A 620 -22.52 28.44 14.66
N LYS A 621 -22.56 27.17 15.04
CA LYS A 621 -22.07 26.67 16.33
C LYS A 621 -20.58 26.93 16.52
N LEU A 622 -19.78 26.72 15.47
CA LEU A 622 -18.33 26.92 15.53
C LEU A 622 -17.94 28.40 15.49
N ASN A 623 -18.63 29.22 14.69
CA ASN A 623 -18.50 30.68 14.71
C ASN A 623 -18.83 31.28 16.09
N ASN A 624 -19.86 30.77 16.78
CA ASN A 624 -20.20 31.23 18.13
C ASN A 624 -19.10 30.87 19.14
N LYS A 625 -18.56 29.63 19.09
CA LYS A 625 -17.40 29.25 19.90
C LYS A 625 -16.17 30.14 19.64
N LEU A 626 -15.91 30.48 18.37
CA LEU A 626 -14.76 31.29 17.98
C LEU A 626 -14.89 32.73 18.50
N LYS A 627 -16.08 33.34 18.37
CA LYS A 627 -16.40 34.67 18.94
C LYS A 627 -16.30 34.69 20.46
N GLU A 628 -16.74 33.63 21.14
CA GLU A 628 -16.63 33.52 22.60
C GLU A 628 -15.17 33.39 23.05
N ALA A 629 -14.37 32.53 22.38
CA ALA A 629 -12.96 32.37 22.66
C ALA A 629 -12.14 33.64 22.37
N GLU A 630 -12.47 34.37 21.29
CA GLU A 630 -11.86 35.67 20.97
C GLU A 630 -12.25 36.75 22.00
N ARG A 631 -13.51 36.78 22.46
CA ARG A 631 -13.94 37.67 23.55
C ARG A 631 -13.17 37.38 24.83
N MET A 632 -13.09 36.11 25.24
CA MET A 632 -12.31 35.68 26.41
C MET A 632 -10.84 36.07 26.30
N MET A 633 -10.19 35.85 25.15
CA MET A 633 -8.81 36.27 24.92
C MET A 633 -8.65 37.80 25.07
N LYS A 634 -9.56 38.59 24.49
CA LYS A 634 -9.56 40.06 24.61
C LYS A 634 -9.83 40.54 26.04
N GLU A 635 -10.66 39.84 26.80
CA GLU A 635 -10.96 40.12 28.21
C GLU A 635 -9.77 39.77 29.11
N SER A 636 -9.16 38.59 28.95
CA SER A 636 -7.94 38.19 29.63
C SER A 636 -6.79 39.15 29.33
N ALA A 637 -6.55 39.52 28.07
CA ALA A 637 -5.50 40.48 27.72
C ALA A 637 -5.75 41.90 28.29
N LYS A 638 -7.02 42.29 28.46
CA LYS A 638 -7.39 43.54 29.18
C LYS A 638 -7.23 43.42 30.69
N ALA A 639 -7.49 42.26 31.27
CA ALA A 639 -7.27 41.99 32.69
C ALA A 639 -5.78 41.95 33.02
N GLU A 640 -4.96 41.29 32.21
CA GLU A 640 -3.50 41.24 32.35
C GLU A 640 -2.88 42.63 32.16
N LYS A 641 -3.35 43.44 31.19
CA LYS A 641 -2.96 44.85 31.06
C LYS A 641 -3.43 45.73 32.22
N LYS A 642 -4.45 45.33 32.99
CA LYS A 642 -4.86 46.02 34.22
C LYS A 642 -4.06 45.54 35.44
N ALA A 643 -3.68 44.26 35.49
CA ALA A 643 -2.78 43.70 36.50
C ALA A 643 -1.39 44.34 36.38
N LYS A 644 -0.78 44.33 35.20
CA LYS A 644 0.49 45.03 34.91
C LYS A 644 0.45 46.55 35.13
N LYS A 645 -0.74 47.16 35.26
CA LYS A 645 -0.93 48.57 35.63
C LYS A 645 -1.23 48.81 37.12
N LYS A 646 -1.24 47.73 37.90
CA LYS A 646 -1.35 47.65 39.36
C LYS A 646 -0.04 47.15 39.96
N ASP A 647 0.65 46.26 39.25
CA ASP A 647 1.94 45.69 39.63
C ASP A 647 3.12 46.66 39.40
N GLU A 648 2.87 47.87 38.86
CA GLU A 648 3.83 48.99 38.90
C GLU A 648 3.96 49.64 40.30
N GLU A 649 3.20 49.18 41.32
CA GLU A 649 3.34 49.66 42.71
C GLU A 649 3.86 48.62 43.73
N GLU A 650 3.86 47.30 43.46
CA GLU A 650 4.44 46.29 44.38
C GLU A 650 5.14 45.11 43.65
N GLU A 651 6.48 45.14 43.58
CA GLU A 651 7.28 43.95 43.23
C GLU A 651 7.52 43.05 44.46
N ALA A 652 7.09 41.79 44.40
CA ALA A 652 7.94 40.58 44.53
C ALA A 652 7.20 39.34 45.09
N GLN A 653 7.58 38.16 44.58
CA GLN A 653 7.25 36.80 45.07
C GLN A 653 5.75 36.43 45.03
N MET A 654 5.32 35.53 44.16
CA MET A 654 5.61 34.08 44.16
C MET A 654 5.36 33.48 42.77
N GLY A 655 5.97 32.34 42.46
CA GLY A 655 5.67 31.62 41.21
C GLY A 655 4.32 30.89 41.28
N ASP A 656 3.57 30.87 40.18
CA ASP A 656 2.35 30.07 40.02
C ASP A 656 2.31 29.40 38.64
N ASP A 657 2.13 28.08 38.62
CA ASP A 657 2.13 27.23 37.42
C ASP A 657 0.76 27.29 36.70
N THR A 658 0.30 28.48 36.31
CA THR A 658 -1.01 28.68 35.64
C THR A 658 -0.94 29.36 34.26
N GLU A 659 0.26 29.62 33.71
CA GLU A 659 0.42 29.94 32.29
C GLU A 659 0.24 28.69 31.40
N GLY A 660 -0.97 28.47 30.86
CA GLY A 660 -1.15 27.33 29.92
C GLY A 660 -2.49 27.08 29.25
N GLN A 661 -3.56 27.86 29.49
CA GLN A 661 -4.87 27.61 28.84
C GLN A 661 -5.56 28.83 28.21
N ILE A 662 -5.03 30.04 28.37
CA ILE A 662 -5.59 31.23 27.72
C ILE A 662 -5.21 31.20 26.22
N GLY A 663 -6.21 31.24 25.33
CA GLY A 663 -6.00 31.30 23.88
C GLY A 663 -6.02 29.97 23.13
N LEU A 664 -6.53 28.88 23.71
CA LEU A 664 -6.80 27.60 23.02
C LEU A 664 -8.31 27.35 22.85
N ILE A 665 -8.73 26.96 21.64
CA ILE A 665 -10.09 26.47 21.36
C ILE A 665 -10.09 24.94 21.22
N THR A 666 -11.08 24.28 21.83
CA THR A 666 -11.26 22.81 21.72
C THR A 666 -12.28 22.51 20.64
N LEU A 667 -11.83 21.91 19.53
CA LEU A 667 -12.68 21.55 18.39
C LEU A 667 -13.45 20.26 18.69
N ARG A 668 -12.73 19.23 19.17
CA ARG A 668 -13.26 17.92 19.63
C ARG A 668 -12.37 17.34 20.74
N PRO A 669 -12.74 16.24 21.42
CA PRO A 669 -11.89 15.61 22.43
C PRO A 669 -10.48 15.34 21.89
N MET A 670 -9.46 15.67 22.68
CA MET A 670 -8.03 15.61 22.33
C MET A 670 -7.56 16.52 21.17
N LEU A 671 -8.43 17.32 20.55
CA LEU A 671 -8.05 18.27 19.50
C LEU A 671 -8.25 19.72 19.97
N LYS A 672 -7.14 20.36 20.34
CA LYS A 672 -7.06 21.78 20.66
C LYS A 672 -6.18 22.51 19.64
N VAL A 673 -6.58 23.70 19.24
CA VAL A 673 -5.81 24.60 18.37
C VAL A 673 -5.76 25.99 19.00
N SER A 674 -4.80 26.83 18.62
CA SER A 674 -4.80 28.20 19.12
C SER A 674 -5.95 29.02 18.50
N VAL A 675 -6.44 30.00 19.24
CA VAL A 675 -7.46 30.94 18.74
C VAL A 675 -6.91 31.78 17.58
N ALA A 676 -5.61 32.05 17.54
CA ALA A 676 -4.94 32.73 16.43
C ALA A 676 -4.98 31.88 15.15
N GLU A 677 -4.48 30.63 15.18
CA GLU A 677 -4.57 29.71 14.04
C GLU A 677 -6.03 29.55 13.57
N ALA A 678 -6.98 29.42 14.50
CA ALA A 678 -8.40 29.26 14.18
C ALA A 678 -9.07 30.53 13.62
N LEU A 679 -8.46 31.72 13.75
CA LEU A 679 -8.94 32.95 13.11
C LEU A 679 -8.30 33.16 11.72
N GLU A 680 -7.16 32.53 11.46
CA GLU A 680 -6.45 32.55 10.17
C GLU A 680 -6.87 31.41 9.22
N SER A 681 -7.53 30.37 9.75
CA SER A 681 -7.99 29.18 9.01
C SER A 681 -9.41 29.35 8.46
N ASP A 682 -9.72 28.64 7.37
CA ASP A 682 -11.08 28.62 6.82
C ASP A 682 -12.09 27.92 7.77
N ILE A 683 -13.34 28.40 7.75
CA ILE A 683 -14.42 27.90 8.61
C ILE A 683 -14.79 26.45 8.26
N ASP A 684 -14.78 26.08 6.98
CA ASP A 684 -15.04 24.70 6.54
C ASP A 684 -14.00 23.74 7.11
N THR A 685 -12.72 24.14 7.06
CA THR A 685 -11.61 23.40 7.64
C THR A 685 -11.81 23.15 9.14
N LEU A 686 -12.19 24.17 9.91
CA LEU A 686 -12.47 24.03 11.33
C LEU A 686 -13.68 23.11 11.61
N VAL A 687 -14.71 23.17 10.76
CA VAL A 687 -15.89 22.29 10.85
C VAL A 687 -15.49 20.83 10.58
N MET A 688 -14.71 20.54 9.53
CA MET A 688 -14.19 19.19 9.26
C MET A 688 -13.36 18.65 10.43
N LEU A 689 -12.44 19.46 10.95
CA LEU A 689 -11.59 19.10 12.10
C LEU A 689 -12.43 18.83 13.36
N SER A 690 -13.56 19.51 13.55
CA SER A 690 -14.51 19.21 14.64
C SER A 690 -15.16 17.83 14.51
N LYS A 691 -15.38 17.35 13.27
CA LYS A 691 -15.81 15.97 12.97
C LYS A 691 -14.64 14.96 13.00
N GLY A 692 -13.39 15.43 13.14
CA GLY A 692 -12.17 14.59 13.12
C GLY A 692 -11.74 14.15 11.73
N ILE A 693 -12.22 14.87 10.71
CA ILE A 693 -11.85 14.70 9.31
C ILE A 693 -10.81 15.78 8.99
N ALA A 694 -9.67 15.37 8.45
CA ALA A 694 -8.71 16.27 7.83
C ALA A 694 -8.57 15.89 6.36
N TYR A 695 -8.54 16.88 5.48
CA TYR A 695 -8.31 16.69 4.06
C TYR A 695 -7.03 17.39 3.64
N ALA A 696 -6.23 16.75 2.78
CA ALA A 696 -4.93 17.26 2.35
C ALA A 696 -4.69 16.97 0.86
N CYS A 697 -4.32 18.05 0.16
CA CYS A 697 -3.87 18.06 -1.23
C CYS A 697 -2.38 18.49 -1.31
N GLY A 698 -1.69 18.14 -2.39
CA GLY A 698 -0.27 18.46 -2.59
C GLY A 698 0.01 19.97 -2.56
N SER A 699 -0.88 20.76 -3.18
CA SER A 699 -0.89 22.22 -3.12
C SER A 699 -2.05 22.74 -2.24
N GLY A 700 -2.00 24.02 -1.86
CA GLY A 700 -3.13 24.71 -1.19
C GLY A 700 -3.48 24.31 0.26
N THR A 701 -3.09 23.14 0.76
CA THR A 701 -3.51 22.66 2.10
C THR A 701 -3.14 23.64 3.22
N ASP A 702 -4.11 23.93 4.07
CA ASP A 702 -4.03 24.84 5.22
C ASP A 702 -2.85 24.48 6.17
N PRO A 703 -2.06 25.46 6.66
CA PRO A 703 -0.92 25.22 7.57
C PRO A 703 -1.28 24.53 8.88
N MET A 704 -2.43 24.86 9.48
CA MET A 704 -2.93 24.20 10.69
C MET A 704 -3.30 22.75 10.38
N VAL A 705 -3.94 22.49 9.24
CA VAL A 705 -4.24 21.12 8.79
C VAL A 705 -2.94 20.34 8.58
N LYS A 706 -1.93 20.89 7.90
CA LYS A 706 -0.61 20.25 7.76
C LYS A 706 0.01 19.89 9.11
N ARG A 707 -0.06 20.80 10.10
CA ARG A 707 0.45 20.55 11.47
C ARG A 707 -0.30 19.42 12.17
N LEU A 708 -1.63 19.38 12.08
CA LEU A 708 -2.48 18.37 12.71
C LEU A 708 -2.38 17.01 11.99
N TYR A 709 -2.27 17.02 10.67
CA TYR A 709 -2.02 15.85 9.83
C TYR A 709 -0.73 15.15 10.26
N ASN A 710 0.37 15.90 10.40
CA ASN A 710 1.65 15.37 10.91
C ASN A 710 1.53 14.81 12.34
N GLN A 711 0.63 15.32 13.18
CA GLN A 711 0.35 14.72 14.50
C GLN A 711 -0.44 13.39 14.37
N ALA A 712 -1.37 13.29 13.43
CA ALA A 712 -2.07 12.04 13.12
C ALA A 712 -1.10 10.97 12.58
N LEU A 713 -0.17 11.33 11.68
CA LEU A 713 0.88 10.42 11.18
C LEU A 713 1.73 9.82 12.32
N LEU A 714 1.97 10.57 13.39
CA LEU A 714 2.76 10.13 14.54
C LEU A 714 1.94 9.48 15.66
N THR A 715 0.64 9.31 15.48
CA THR A 715 -0.25 8.75 16.50
C THR A 715 -0.12 7.23 16.58
N VAL A 716 0.17 6.72 17.78
CA VAL A 716 0.26 5.28 18.07
C VAL A 716 -1.00 4.82 18.81
N PRO A 717 -1.79 3.85 18.28
CA PRO A 717 -3.07 3.44 18.88
C PRO A 717 -2.99 3.04 20.36
N ASP A 718 -1.92 2.34 20.77
CA ASP A 718 -1.70 1.92 22.16
C ASP A 718 -1.75 3.08 23.18
N SER A 719 -1.31 4.28 22.77
CA SER A 719 -1.33 5.46 23.65
C SER A 719 -2.76 5.98 23.94
N LEU A 720 -3.73 5.61 23.11
CA LEU A 720 -5.10 6.12 23.16
C LEU A 720 -6.01 5.29 24.09
N LYS A 721 -5.57 4.10 24.51
CA LYS A 721 -6.30 3.19 25.44
C LYS A 721 -7.75 2.93 25.00
N GLY A 722 -7.94 2.51 23.75
CA GLY A 722 -9.27 2.19 23.19
C GLY A 722 -10.13 3.42 22.84
N ARG A 723 -9.52 4.58 22.59
CA ARG A 723 -10.21 5.79 22.12
C ARG A 723 -9.85 6.08 20.67
N ALA A 724 -10.80 6.60 19.91
CA ALA A 724 -10.55 7.09 18.55
C ALA A 724 -9.45 8.17 18.54
N PRO A 725 -8.59 8.20 17.51
CA PRO A 725 -7.63 9.28 17.31
C PRO A 725 -8.29 10.68 17.21
N PRO A 726 -7.54 11.77 17.50
CA PRO A 726 -8.06 13.13 17.36
C PRO A 726 -8.52 13.45 15.93
N LEU A 727 -7.81 12.93 14.93
CA LEU A 727 -8.22 12.86 13.53
C LEU A 727 -8.38 11.38 13.16
N ASN A 728 -9.62 10.95 12.91
CA ASN A 728 -9.95 9.55 12.63
C ASN A 728 -10.26 9.29 11.13
N VAL A 729 -10.34 10.35 10.32
CA VAL A 729 -10.41 10.26 8.86
C VAL A 729 -9.39 11.22 8.24
N LEU A 730 -8.54 10.71 7.35
CA LEU A 730 -7.60 11.46 6.54
C LEU A 730 -7.98 11.29 5.07
N VAL A 731 -8.46 12.36 4.43
CA VAL A 731 -8.79 12.38 3.01
C VAL A 731 -7.62 12.97 2.24
N VAL A 732 -7.12 12.26 1.23
CA VAL A 732 -5.84 12.55 0.58
C VAL A 732 -5.94 12.42 -0.94
N ASP A 733 -5.22 13.30 -1.63
CA ASP A 733 -4.93 13.12 -3.06
C ASP A 733 -3.79 12.11 -3.27
N TYR A 734 -3.56 11.74 -4.54
CA TYR A 734 -2.50 10.81 -4.91
C TYR A 734 -1.11 11.25 -4.43
N SER A 735 -0.77 12.54 -4.54
CA SER A 735 0.52 13.08 -4.06
C SER A 735 0.70 12.89 -2.54
N SER A 736 -0.41 12.93 -1.80
CA SER A 736 -0.46 12.81 -0.34
C SER A 736 -0.60 11.37 0.16
N ILE A 737 -0.83 10.38 -0.71
CA ILE A 737 -0.71 8.94 -0.37
C ILE A 737 0.77 8.57 -0.11
N TYR A 738 1.71 9.21 -0.81
CA TYR A 738 3.14 8.88 -0.75
C TYR A 738 3.90 9.73 0.27
N GLY A 739 4.36 9.06 1.33
CA GLY A 739 4.97 9.67 2.52
C GLY A 739 4.07 9.60 3.75
N THR A 740 2.77 9.36 3.54
CA THR A 740 1.79 9.09 4.58
C THR A 740 2.02 7.69 5.13
N ASP A 741 2.53 7.67 6.35
CA ASP A 741 2.92 6.47 7.09
C ASP A 741 2.42 6.61 8.53
N CYS A 742 1.12 6.38 8.71
CA CYS A 742 0.42 6.54 9.96
C CYS A 742 0.22 5.17 10.64
N PRO A 743 0.87 4.88 11.79
CA PRO A 743 0.73 3.61 12.51
C PRO A 743 -0.69 3.29 12.98
N ALA A 744 -1.59 4.27 12.97
CA ALA A 744 -3.00 4.11 13.31
C ALA A 744 -3.91 3.76 12.12
N VAL A 745 -3.41 3.69 10.88
CA VAL A 745 -4.23 3.36 9.70
C VAL A 745 -4.60 1.89 9.68
N ASP A 746 -5.91 1.65 9.71
CA ASP A 746 -6.56 0.34 9.75
C ASP A 746 -7.80 0.25 8.85
N THR A 747 -8.25 1.36 8.27
CA THR A 747 -9.20 1.34 7.16
C THR A 747 -8.61 2.12 6.00
N LEU A 748 -8.58 1.50 4.83
CA LEU A 748 -8.26 2.11 3.55
C LEU A 748 -9.53 2.18 2.72
N LEU A 749 -9.77 3.33 2.09
CA LEU A 749 -10.91 3.55 1.22
C LEU A 749 -10.43 4.26 -0.04
N LEU A 750 -10.60 3.64 -1.20
CA LEU A 750 -10.23 4.22 -2.49
C LEU A 750 -11.49 4.57 -3.25
N GLN A 751 -11.69 5.86 -3.51
CA GLN A 751 -12.72 6.35 -4.43
C GLN A 751 -12.40 5.89 -5.85
N GLU A 752 -13.44 5.65 -6.66
CA GLU A 752 -13.25 5.15 -8.04
C GLU A 752 -12.61 6.22 -8.95
N ASP A 753 -12.84 7.51 -8.66
CA ASP A 753 -12.30 8.66 -9.40
C ASP A 753 -10.78 8.55 -9.60
N LEU A 754 -10.06 8.29 -8.52
CA LEU A 754 -8.63 8.02 -8.50
C LEU A 754 -8.33 6.56 -8.82
N GLY A 755 -9.11 5.63 -8.24
CA GLY A 755 -8.86 4.20 -8.32
C GLY A 755 -8.73 3.68 -9.76
N ARG A 756 -9.54 4.20 -10.68
CA ARG A 756 -9.52 3.86 -12.11
C ARG A 756 -8.26 4.34 -12.84
N LEU A 757 -7.66 5.46 -12.41
CA LEU A 757 -6.43 6.01 -13.00
C LEU A 757 -5.16 5.26 -12.56
N LEU A 758 -5.16 4.67 -11.36
CA LEU A 758 -3.98 4.05 -10.79
C LEU A 758 -3.62 2.72 -11.45
N ALA A 759 -2.35 2.60 -11.87
CA ALA A 759 -1.72 1.33 -12.20
C ALA A 759 -1.75 0.34 -11.02
N TRP A 760 -1.61 -0.95 -11.31
CA TRP A 760 -1.70 -2.00 -10.28
C TRP A 760 -0.60 -1.83 -9.21
N GLU A 761 0.57 -1.30 -9.58
CA GLU A 761 1.67 -0.98 -8.67
C GLU A 761 1.23 0.00 -7.57
N ASP A 762 0.55 1.07 -7.97
CA ASP A 762 0.08 2.12 -7.07
C ASP A 762 -1.09 1.66 -6.22
N LEU A 763 -1.97 0.83 -6.78
CA LEU A 763 -3.04 0.16 -6.04
C LEU A 763 -2.50 -0.80 -4.96
N GLN A 764 -1.45 -1.57 -5.28
CA GLN A 764 -0.75 -2.41 -4.30
C GLN A 764 0.02 -1.58 -3.26
N GLN A 765 0.63 -0.47 -3.67
CA GLN A 765 1.28 0.47 -2.74
C GLN A 765 0.26 1.10 -1.78
N PHE A 766 -0.92 1.49 -2.27
CA PHE A 766 -2.05 1.98 -1.46
C PHE A 766 -2.53 0.93 -0.46
N LEU A 767 -2.81 -0.30 -0.91
CA LEU A 767 -3.13 -1.43 -0.02
C LEU A 767 -2.04 -1.67 1.04
N GLY A 768 -0.78 -1.51 0.65
CA GLY A 768 0.37 -1.56 1.55
C GLY A 768 0.50 -0.37 2.52
N ARG A 769 -0.44 0.58 2.58
CA ARG A 769 -0.48 1.66 3.58
C ARG A 769 -1.14 1.24 4.90
N LEU A 770 -1.78 0.08 4.93
CA LEU A 770 -2.32 -0.49 6.16
C LEU A 770 -1.20 -0.79 7.17
N ARG A 771 -1.41 -0.49 8.46
CA ARG A 771 -0.37 -0.61 9.52
C ARG A 771 -0.73 -1.54 10.68
N ARG A 772 -1.97 -1.98 10.75
CA ARG A 772 -2.46 -3.06 11.62
C ARG A 772 -3.52 -3.84 10.87
N ASP A 773 -3.95 -4.98 11.42
CA ASP A 773 -5.01 -5.77 10.80
C ASP A 773 -6.28 -4.93 10.63
N GLY A 774 -6.88 -4.99 9.44
CA GLY A 774 -7.87 -3.99 9.06
C GLY A 774 -8.61 -4.25 7.75
N THR A 775 -9.06 -3.18 7.12
CA THR A 775 -10.10 -3.20 6.08
C THR A 775 -9.66 -2.38 4.88
N ALA A 776 -9.73 -2.95 3.68
CA ALA A 776 -9.62 -2.20 2.43
C ALA A 776 -10.97 -2.17 1.71
N ILE A 777 -11.37 -0.97 1.27
CA ILE A 777 -12.65 -0.67 0.64
C ILE A 777 -12.37 -0.04 -0.72
N PHE A 778 -12.97 -0.62 -1.76
CA PHE A 778 -12.94 -0.12 -3.14
C PHE A 778 -14.37 0.15 -3.61
N TYR A 779 -14.53 1.02 -4.61
CA TYR A 779 -15.85 1.35 -5.16
C TYR A 779 -16.25 0.43 -6.33
N SER A 780 -15.29 -0.19 -7.00
CA SER A 780 -15.55 -1.28 -7.96
C SER A 780 -14.80 -2.58 -7.64
N MET A 781 -15.43 -3.69 -8.02
CA MET A 781 -14.80 -5.01 -8.03
C MET A 781 -13.62 -5.06 -9.02
N ARG A 782 -13.70 -4.28 -10.11
CA ARG A 782 -12.62 -4.16 -11.10
C ARG A 782 -11.35 -3.60 -10.48
N THR A 783 -11.44 -2.43 -9.84
CA THR A 783 -10.30 -1.77 -9.20
C THR A 783 -9.75 -2.63 -8.06
N LEU A 784 -10.62 -3.27 -7.26
CA LEU A 784 -10.19 -4.27 -6.27
C LEU A 784 -9.39 -5.43 -6.88
N ARG A 785 -9.84 -5.99 -8.00
CA ARG A 785 -9.15 -7.09 -8.69
C ARG A 785 -7.81 -6.66 -9.26
N ARG A 786 -7.74 -5.51 -9.95
CA ARG A 786 -6.47 -4.95 -10.42
C ARG A 786 -5.50 -4.73 -9.26
N ALA A 787 -6.01 -4.23 -8.13
CA ALA A 787 -5.25 -4.01 -6.90
C ALA A 787 -4.77 -5.31 -6.22
N ALA A 788 -5.51 -6.42 -6.33
CA ALA A 788 -5.22 -7.68 -5.62
C ALA A 788 -4.57 -8.76 -6.49
N LEU A 789 -4.80 -8.77 -7.81
CA LEU A 789 -4.36 -9.79 -8.77
C LEU A 789 -3.27 -9.30 -9.75
N GLY A 790 -3.03 -7.99 -9.86
CA GLY A 790 -1.95 -7.43 -10.67
C GLY A 790 -2.32 -7.16 -12.15
N PRO A 791 -1.33 -6.85 -13.01
CA PRO A 791 -1.57 -6.24 -14.32
C PRO A 791 -2.09 -7.24 -15.36
N GLY A 792 -1.72 -8.52 -15.23
CA GLY A 792 -2.19 -9.59 -16.12
C GLY A 792 -3.65 -9.96 -15.89
N ALA A 793 -4.29 -9.52 -14.81
CA ALA A 793 -5.67 -9.87 -14.51
C ALA A 793 -6.63 -9.39 -15.61
N GLU A 794 -6.61 -8.09 -15.96
CA GLU A 794 -7.52 -7.52 -16.95
C GLU A 794 -7.19 -7.96 -18.38
N ALA A 795 -5.94 -7.76 -18.84
CA ALA A 795 -5.57 -8.00 -20.24
C ALA A 795 -5.66 -9.47 -20.67
N GLU A 796 -5.36 -10.42 -19.77
CA GLU A 796 -5.54 -11.84 -20.07
C GLU A 796 -6.98 -12.30 -19.83
N ALA A 797 -7.75 -11.66 -18.94
CA ALA A 797 -9.20 -11.93 -18.85
C ALA A 797 -9.93 -11.45 -20.11
N ASP A 798 -9.57 -10.31 -20.68
CA ASP A 798 -10.04 -9.87 -22.00
C ASP A 798 -9.71 -10.91 -23.08
N LYS A 799 -8.45 -11.37 -23.14
CA LYS A 799 -8.02 -12.38 -24.11
C LYS A 799 -8.77 -13.70 -23.94
N GLU A 800 -8.86 -14.23 -22.72
CA GLU A 800 -9.62 -15.47 -22.44
C GLU A 800 -11.12 -15.29 -22.72
N GLN A 801 -11.67 -14.09 -22.51
CA GLN A 801 -13.06 -13.79 -22.83
C GLN A 801 -13.30 -13.70 -24.35
N ILE A 802 -12.34 -13.20 -25.13
CA ILE A 802 -12.34 -13.28 -26.60
C ILE A 802 -12.28 -14.73 -27.07
N GLU A 803 -11.38 -15.53 -26.51
CA GLU A 803 -11.25 -16.95 -26.85
C GLU A 803 -12.54 -17.72 -26.49
N TYR A 804 -13.12 -17.48 -25.31
CA TYR A 804 -14.35 -18.14 -24.86
C TYR A 804 -15.60 -17.69 -25.63
N GLN A 805 -15.74 -16.39 -25.95
CA GLN A 805 -16.81 -15.88 -26.81
C GLN A 805 -16.81 -16.61 -28.16
N ARG A 806 -15.62 -16.80 -28.75
CA ARG A 806 -15.44 -17.51 -30.01
C ARG A 806 -15.75 -19.01 -29.89
N GLU A 807 -15.44 -19.65 -28.77
CA GLU A 807 -15.83 -21.06 -28.53
C GLU A 807 -17.36 -21.23 -28.42
N VAL A 808 -18.05 -20.30 -27.75
CA VAL A 808 -19.53 -20.29 -27.70
C VAL A 808 -20.12 -20.00 -29.09
N GLU A 809 -19.56 -19.07 -29.87
CA GLU A 809 -20.00 -18.82 -31.25
C GLU A 809 -19.81 -20.06 -32.16
N VAL A 810 -18.69 -20.78 -32.01
CA VAL A 810 -18.44 -22.05 -32.72
C VAL A 810 -19.42 -23.16 -32.31
N ALA A 811 -19.78 -23.26 -31.02
CA ALA A 811 -20.80 -24.20 -30.56
C ALA A 811 -22.18 -23.87 -31.17
N MET A 812 -22.58 -22.59 -31.11
CA MET A 812 -23.84 -22.10 -31.69
C MET A 812 -23.94 -22.34 -33.21
N LEU A 813 -22.83 -22.19 -33.94
CA LEU A 813 -22.74 -22.53 -35.36
C LEU A 813 -22.97 -24.04 -35.60
N GLY A 814 -22.36 -24.89 -34.77
CA GLY A 814 -22.53 -26.36 -34.84
C GLY A 814 -23.93 -26.88 -34.53
N PHE A 815 -24.86 -26.02 -34.08
CA PHE A 815 -26.28 -26.31 -33.89
C PHE A 815 -27.13 -25.91 -35.11
N GLN A 816 -26.65 -25.03 -36.01
CA GLN A 816 -27.43 -24.57 -37.16
C GLN A 816 -27.56 -25.64 -38.28
N ASP A 817 -26.77 -26.71 -38.22
CA ASP A 817 -26.67 -27.78 -39.24
C ASP A 817 -27.49 -29.05 -38.95
N LYS A 818 -28.32 -29.06 -37.89
CA LYS A 818 -28.98 -30.28 -37.37
C LYS A 818 -30.47 -30.06 -37.12
N GLU A 819 -31.21 -31.15 -36.96
CA GLU A 819 -32.48 -31.08 -36.22
C GLU A 819 -32.17 -30.57 -34.81
N ARG A 820 -32.89 -29.53 -34.38
CA ARG A 820 -32.67 -28.85 -33.10
C ARG A 820 -33.20 -29.71 -31.96
N ASP A 821 -32.43 -29.73 -30.87
CA ASP A 821 -32.84 -30.25 -29.57
C ASP A 821 -32.34 -29.23 -28.54
N GLU A 822 -33.21 -28.30 -28.18
CA GLU A 822 -32.89 -27.12 -27.36
C GLU A 822 -32.37 -27.54 -25.98
N ALA A 823 -32.83 -28.68 -25.45
CA ALA A 823 -32.39 -29.23 -24.18
C ALA A 823 -30.97 -29.80 -24.28
N ALA A 824 -30.66 -30.57 -25.32
CA ALA A 824 -29.33 -31.12 -25.57
C ALA A 824 -28.30 -30.02 -25.93
N GLU A 825 -28.73 -28.99 -26.67
CA GLU A 825 -27.91 -27.81 -27.02
C GLU A 825 -27.59 -26.97 -25.79
N ALA A 826 -28.59 -26.70 -24.93
CA ALA A 826 -28.38 -26.04 -23.64
C ALA A 826 -27.43 -26.86 -22.75
N GLU A 827 -27.62 -28.19 -22.65
CA GLU A 827 -26.71 -29.06 -21.89
C GLU A 827 -25.28 -29.04 -22.45
N SER A 828 -25.12 -29.00 -23.78
CA SER A 828 -23.81 -28.89 -24.44
C SER A 828 -23.11 -27.57 -24.14
N LEU A 829 -23.85 -26.44 -24.12
CA LEU A 829 -23.30 -25.13 -23.75
C LEU A 829 -22.94 -25.06 -22.25
N LEU A 830 -23.76 -25.66 -21.38
CA LEU A 830 -23.46 -25.76 -19.95
C LEU A 830 -22.20 -26.61 -19.70
N LYS A 831 -22.04 -27.74 -20.40
CA LYS A 831 -20.81 -28.56 -20.34
C LYS A 831 -19.60 -27.81 -20.88
N LEU A 832 -19.74 -27.01 -21.95
CA LEU A 832 -18.67 -26.14 -22.42
C LEU A 832 -18.28 -25.13 -21.35
N ALA A 833 -19.25 -24.49 -20.69
CA ALA A 833 -19.01 -23.57 -19.57
C ALA A 833 -18.23 -24.25 -18.43
N GLU A 834 -18.69 -25.40 -17.95
CA GLU A 834 -18.00 -26.19 -16.91
C GLU A 834 -16.57 -26.56 -17.32
N SER A 835 -16.36 -27.06 -18.54
CA SER A 835 -15.04 -27.46 -19.06
C SER A 835 -14.04 -26.30 -19.17
N LYS A 836 -14.54 -25.05 -19.22
CA LYS A 836 -13.77 -23.81 -19.30
C LYS A 836 -13.78 -23.02 -17.98
N GLY A 837 -14.43 -23.54 -16.93
CA GLY A 837 -14.61 -22.87 -15.65
C GLY A 837 -15.48 -21.61 -15.71
N ARG A 838 -16.28 -21.44 -16.77
CA ARG A 838 -17.11 -20.25 -17.04
C ARG A 838 -18.53 -20.44 -16.50
N SER A 839 -19.28 -19.34 -16.40
CA SER A 839 -20.64 -19.35 -15.85
C SER A 839 -21.71 -19.56 -16.93
N ALA A 840 -22.77 -20.29 -16.61
CA ALA A 840 -23.95 -20.44 -17.47
C ALA A 840 -24.51 -19.08 -17.96
N SER A 841 -24.57 -18.10 -17.05
CA SER A 841 -24.95 -16.70 -17.31
C SER A 841 -24.09 -16.02 -18.38
N GLU A 842 -22.76 -16.16 -18.31
CA GLU A 842 -21.84 -15.66 -19.34
C GLU A 842 -21.99 -16.42 -20.67
N THR A 843 -22.30 -17.72 -20.60
CA THR A 843 -22.52 -18.58 -21.77
C THR A 843 -23.77 -18.16 -22.53
N GLY A 844 -24.89 -17.95 -21.83
CA GLY A 844 -26.14 -17.45 -22.42
C GLY A 844 -26.00 -16.05 -23.01
N ALA A 845 -25.28 -15.16 -22.33
CA ALA A 845 -24.96 -13.83 -22.86
C ALA A 845 -24.16 -13.94 -24.18
N PHE A 846 -23.14 -14.80 -24.25
CA PHE A 846 -22.40 -15.01 -25.50
C PHE A 846 -23.20 -15.73 -26.58
N ALA A 847 -24.07 -16.69 -26.23
CA ALA A 847 -24.99 -17.32 -27.17
C ALA A 847 -25.94 -16.28 -27.80
N THR A 848 -26.45 -15.33 -27.01
CA THR A 848 -27.26 -14.22 -27.51
C THR A 848 -26.47 -13.36 -28.50
N THR A 849 -25.24 -12.97 -28.17
CA THR A 849 -24.39 -12.22 -29.12
C THR A 849 -24.00 -13.03 -30.35
N ALA A 850 -23.96 -14.36 -30.29
CA ALA A 850 -23.75 -15.23 -31.45
C ALA A 850 -24.96 -15.21 -32.39
N VAL A 851 -26.20 -15.21 -31.84
CA VAL A 851 -27.44 -15.07 -32.63
C VAL A 851 -27.52 -13.70 -33.33
N LEU A 852 -27.17 -12.61 -32.65
CA LEU A 852 -27.01 -11.29 -33.30
C LEU A 852 -25.91 -11.33 -34.36
N SER A 853 -24.79 -11.98 -34.05
CA SER A 853 -23.64 -12.12 -34.93
C SER A 853 -23.96 -12.85 -36.25
N PHE A 854 -24.97 -13.73 -36.28
CA PHE A 854 -25.43 -14.36 -37.53
C PHE A 854 -26.05 -13.37 -38.52
N CYS A 855 -26.46 -12.17 -38.09
CA CYS A 855 -27.02 -11.13 -38.95
C CYS A 855 -25.96 -10.24 -39.63
N ILE A 856 -24.67 -10.44 -39.29
CA ILE A 856 -23.53 -9.66 -39.78
C ILE A 856 -22.43 -10.59 -40.32
N PRO A 857 -21.49 -10.09 -41.15
CA PRO A 857 -20.44 -10.92 -41.74
C PRO A 857 -19.66 -11.75 -40.72
N ALA A 858 -19.23 -12.93 -41.18
CA ALA A 858 -18.46 -13.87 -40.37
C ALA A 858 -17.18 -13.20 -39.81
N PRO A 859 -16.82 -13.45 -38.55
CA PRO A 859 -15.60 -12.93 -37.97
C PRO A 859 -14.38 -13.65 -38.55
N ALA A 860 -13.23 -12.98 -38.55
CA ALA A 860 -11.98 -13.58 -39.00
C ALA A 860 -11.62 -14.81 -38.15
N GLY A 861 -11.38 -15.94 -38.80
CA GLY A 861 -10.86 -17.15 -38.15
C GLY A 861 -11.91 -18.15 -37.63
N LEU A 862 -13.17 -18.13 -38.06
CA LEU A 862 -14.06 -19.27 -37.82
C LEU A 862 -13.50 -20.58 -38.43
N PRO A 863 -13.77 -21.76 -37.84
CA PRO A 863 -13.40 -23.04 -38.42
C PRO A 863 -14.07 -23.26 -39.79
N ALA A 864 -13.30 -23.75 -40.77
CA ALA A 864 -13.85 -24.11 -42.06
C ALA A 864 -14.68 -25.42 -41.96
N GLY A 865 -15.84 -25.45 -42.62
CA GLY A 865 -16.68 -26.65 -42.74
C GLY A 865 -17.93 -26.71 -41.85
N LEU A 866 -18.18 -25.68 -41.03
CA LEU A 866 -19.49 -25.45 -40.40
C LEU A 866 -20.38 -24.63 -41.35
N ALA A 867 -21.70 -24.83 -41.35
CA ALA A 867 -22.58 -23.90 -42.03
C ALA A 867 -22.50 -22.51 -41.37
N SER A 868 -22.42 -21.50 -42.23
CA SER A 868 -22.32 -20.11 -41.85
C SER A 868 -23.67 -19.45 -42.15
N PRO A 869 -24.51 -19.15 -41.14
CA PRO A 869 -25.72 -18.36 -41.32
C PRO A 869 -25.40 -16.88 -41.65
N HIS A 870 -24.13 -16.47 -41.46
CA HIS A 870 -23.64 -15.12 -41.67
C HIS A 870 -23.82 -14.66 -43.14
N PRO A 871 -24.34 -13.45 -43.40
CA PRO A 871 -24.35 -12.87 -44.74
C PRO A 871 -22.92 -12.55 -45.22
N ALA A 872 -22.74 -12.53 -46.55
CA ALA A 872 -21.45 -12.21 -47.17
C ALA A 872 -21.03 -10.73 -46.99
N GLU A 873 -22.01 -9.83 -46.91
CA GLU A 873 -21.83 -8.39 -46.68
C GLU A 873 -22.80 -7.91 -45.59
N VAL A 874 -22.53 -6.75 -44.99
CA VAL A 874 -23.44 -6.13 -44.02
C VAL A 874 -24.73 -5.71 -44.75
N THR A 875 -25.90 -6.02 -44.17
CA THR A 875 -27.21 -5.66 -44.76
C THR A 875 -27.35 -4.15 -44.99
N GLY A 876 -28.11 -3.77 -46.02
CA GLY A 876 -28.18 -2.38 -46.49
C GLY A 876 -28.89 -1.47 -45.48
N THR A 877 -30.00 -1.94 -44.91
CA THR A 877 -30.82 -1.14 -43.98
C THR A 877 -31.04 -1.81 -42.63
N ASP A 878 -31.28 -1.01 -41.60
CA ASP A 878 -31.53 -1.52 -40.24
C ASP A 878 -32.81 -2.38 -40.20
N LYS A 879 -33.77 -2.11 -41.09
CA LYS A 879 -34.96 -2.95 -41.29
C LYS A 879 -34.63 -4.36 -41.79
N GLU A 880 -33.63 -4.49 -42.67
CA GLU A 880 -33.15 -5.80 -43.15
C GLU A 880 -32.38 -6.55 -42.07
N LEU A 881 -31.56 -5.84 -41.28
CA LEU A 881 -30.86 -6.40 -40.11
C LEU A 881 -31.85 -6.95 -39.08
N LEU A 882 -32.86 -6.16 -38.70
CA LEU A 882 -33.89 -6.55 -37.73
C LEU A 882 -34.78 -7.69 -38.26
N ALA A 883 -35.07 -7.72 -39.56
CA ALA A 883 -35.79 -8.84 -40.18
C ALA A 883 -34.97 -10.15 -40.20
N ALA A 884 -33.65 -10.06 -40.40
CA ALA A 884 -32.75 -11.19 -40.27
C ALA A 884 -32.67 -11.68 -38.82
N LEU A 885 -32.53 -10.77 -37.85
CA LEU A 885 -32.52 -11.08 -36.42
C LEU A 885 -33.82 -11.78 -36.00
N GLY A 886 -34.98 -11.26 -36.38
CA GLY A 886 -36.27 -11.90 -36.11
C GLY A 886 -36.42 -13.30 -36.73
N LYS A 887 -35.72 -13.60 -37.84
CA LYS A 887 -35.64 -14.96 -38.39
C LYS A 887 -34.76 -15.87 -37.52
N HIS A 888 -33.60 -15.40 -37.07
CA HIS A 888 -32.71 -16.18 -36.21
C HIS A 888 -33.28 -16.39 -34.80
N LEU A 889 -34.02 -15.42 -34.25
CA LEU A 889 -34.72 -15.56 -32.96
C LEU A 889 -35.82 -16.62 -33.04
N LYS A 890 -36.58 -16.73 -34.14
CA LYS A 890 -37.54 -17.83 -34.35
C LYS A 890 -36.91 -19.24 -34.42
N THR A 891 -35.59 -19.35 -34.46
CA THR A 891 -34.86 -20.63 -34.49
C THR A 891 -33.97 -20.83 -33.27
N ASN A 892 -33.76 -19.81 -32.44
CA ASN A 892 -32.85 -19.86 -31.29
C ASN A 892 -33.45 -19.30 -29.99
N GLY A 893 -34.64 -18.71 -30.03
CA GLY A 893 -35.29 -18.04 -28.89
C GLY A 893 -35.46 -18.97 -27.69
N GLU A 894 -36.10 -20.13 -27.88
CA GLU A 894 -36.31 -21.13 -26.83
C GLU A 894 -34.98 -21.61 -26.17
N LEU A 895 -33.90 -21.73 -26.95
CA LEU A 895 -32.56 -22.01 -26.42
C LEU A 895 -32.01 -20.84 -25.59
N LEU A 896 -32.18 -19.60 -26.03
CA LEU A 896 -31.72 -18.43 -25.28
C LEU A 896 -32.52 -18.25 -23.97
N GLU A 897 -33.84 -18.42 -24.02
CA GLU A 897 -34.73 -18.44 -22.84
C GLU A 897 -34.30 -19.53 -21.85
N ALA A 898 -34.02 -20.75 -22.34
CA ALA A 898 -33.54 -21.86 -21.52
C ALA A 898 -32.19 -21.57 -20.83
N LEU A 899 -31.35 -20.70 -21.39
CA LEU A 899 -30.07 -20.26 -20.82
C LEU A 899 -30.21 -19.04 -19.89
N LEU A 900 -31.14 -18.13 -20.17
CA LEU A 900 -31.26 -16.81 -19.53
C LEU A 900 -32.42 -16.72 -18.53
N LYS A 901 -32.58 -17.74 -17.67
CA LYS A 901 -33.72 -17.90 -16.75
C LYS A 901 -33.84 -16.87 -15.62
N LYS A 902 -32.86 -15.98 -15.44
CA LYS A 902 -32.87 -14.97 -14.37
C LYS A 902 -32.67 -13.58 -14.94
N ARG A 903 -33.31 -12.59 -14.31
CA ARG A 903 -33.09 -11.16 -14.58
C ARG A 903 -31.60 -10.78 -14.64
N SER A 904 -30.77 -11.34 -13.76
CA SER A 904 -29.31 -11.10 -13.76
C SER A 904 -28.58 -11.62 -15.00
N ASP A 905 -29.09 -12.69 -15.61
CA ASP A 905 -28.49 -13.33 -16.78
C ASP A 905 -28.89 -12.56 -18.04
N GLN A 906 -30.14 -12.10 -18.10
CA GLN A 906 -30.67 -11.23 -19.15
C GLN A 906 -29.97 -9.86 -19.17
N ILE A 907 -29.81 -9.19 -18.02
CA ILE A 907 -29.02 -7.94 -17.90
C ILE A 907 -27.60 -8.14 -18.46
N LYS A 908 -26.94 -9.26 -18.11
CA LYS A 908 -25.59 -9.58 -18.60
C LYS A 908 -25.54 -9.85 -20.10
N ALA A 909 -26.63 -10.36 -20.70
CA ALA A 909 -26.77 -10.48 -22.14
C ALA A 909 -26.90 -9.09 -22.80
N ILE A 910 -27.67 -8.17 -22.22
CA ILE A 910 -27.77 -6.77 -22.70
C ILE A 910 -26.39 -6.09 -22.67
N ASP A 911 -25.62 -6.23 -21.59
CA ASP A 911 -24.24 -5.71 -21.50
C ASP A 911 -23.32 -6.23 -22.62
N LYS A 912 -23.51 -7.49 -23.06
CA LYS A 912 -22.73 -8.07 -24.17
C LYS A 912 -23.26 -7.66 -25.55
N ILE A 913 -24.55 -7.37 -25.69
CA ILE A 913 -25.11 -6.72 -26.90
C ILE A 913 -24.58 -5.29 -27.03
N GLU A 914 -24.55 -4.53 -25.93
CA GLU A 914 -23.94 -3.20 -25.89
C GLU A 914 -22.46 -3.26 -26.29
N ALA A 915 -21.68 -4.18 -25.72
CA ALA A 915 -20.27 -4.34 -26.09
C ALA A 915 -20.07 -4.65 -27.59
N LEU A 916 -20.94 -5.49 -28.18
CA LEU A 916 -20.95 -5.77 -29.62
C LEU A 916 -21.29 -4.53 -30.46
N ALA A 917 -22.29 -3.75 -30.04
CA ALA A 917 -22.72 -2.53 -30.71
C ALA A 917 -21.66 -1.42 -30.65
N LEU A 918 -20.93 -1.32 -29.54
CA LEU A 918 -19.87 -0.32 -29.34
C LEU A 918 -18.49 -0.77 -29.85
N SER A 919 -18.36 -2.02 -30.33
CA SER A 919 -17.08 -2.66 -30.70
C SER A 919 -16.07 -2.72 -29.53
N ALA A 920 -16.57 -2.82 -28.30
CA ALA A 920 -15.79 -2.98 -27.08
C ALA A 920 -15.46 -4.46 -26.82
N SER A 921 -14.54 -4.75 -25.88
CA SER A 921 -14.12 -6.12 -25.53
C SER A 921 -15.32 -7.02 -25.17
N PRO A 922 -15.44 -8.25 -25.71
CA PRO A 922 -14.48 -8.98 -26.56
C PRO A 922 -14.59 -8.71 -28.08
N PHE A 923 -15.44 -7.78 -28.53
CA PHE A 923 -15.79 -7.57 -29.94
C PHE A 923 -14.95 -6.51 -30.67
N VAL A 924 -13.78 -6.15 -30.12
CA VAL A 924 -12.83 -5.25 -30.80
C VAL A 924 -12.44 -5.89 -32.14
N ASN A 925 -12.67 -5.17 -33.25
CA ASN A 925 -12.57 -5.63 -34.65
C ASN A 925 -13.76 -6.43 -35.22
N ARG A 926 -14.92 -6.53 -34.53
CA ARG A 926 -16.10 -7.20 -35.11
C ARG A 926 -16.80 -6.35 -36.18
N THR A 927 -16.58 -6.66 -37.45
CA THR A 927 -17.20 -5.95 -38.58
C THR A 927 -18.73 -6.07 -38.54
N GLY A 928 -19.42 -4.93 -38.62
CA GLY A 928 -20.89 -4.86 -38.67
C GLY A 928 -21.60 -4.71 -37.31
N GLY A 929 -20.94 -4.97 -36.18
CA GLY A 929 -21.55 -4.88 -34.84
C GLY A 929 -22.22 -3.53 -34.55
N VAL A 930 -21.59 -2.43 -35.00
CA VAL A 930 -22.12 -1.05 -34.88
C VAL A 930 -23.51 -0.82 -35.49
N ARG A 931 -24.02 -1.71 -36.35
CA ARG A 931 -25.40 -1.60 -36.87
C ARG A 931 -26.47 -1.89 -35.81
N PHE A 932 -26.13 -2.62 -34.74
CA PHE A 932 -27.02 -2.77 -33.59
C PHE A 932 -27.08 -1.49 -32.73
N LEU A 933 -26.14 -0.55 -32.89
CA LEU A 933 -26.15 0.73 -32.18
C LEU A 933 -27.23 1.68 -32.74
N SER A 934 -27.41 1.75 -34.06
CA SER A 934 -28.45 2.59 -34.67
C SER A 934 -29.87 2.06 -34.44
N ALA A 935 -30.00 0.75 -34.24
CA ALA A 935 -31.25 0.04 -34.01
C ALA A 935 -31.41 -0.50 -32.58
N ALA A 936 -30.76 0.11 -31.57
CA ALA A 936 -30.68 -0.45 -30.21
C ALA A 936 -32.07 -0.69 -29.58
N ALA A 937 -32.96 0.31 -29.56
CA ALA A 937 -34.33 0.16 -29.06
C ALA A 937 -35.09 -0.98 -29.75
N GLN A 938 -35.02 -1.08 -31.08
CA GLN A 938 -35.71 -2.14 -31.84
C GLN A 938 -35.06 -3.52 -31.65
N THR A 939 -33.76 -3.57 -31.38
CA THR A 939 -33.02 -4.82 -31.09
C THR A 939 -33.45 -5.38 -29.74
N LEU A 940 -33.53 -4.52 -28.71
CA LEU A 940 -34.05 -4.91 -27.39
C LEU A 940 -35.53 -5.30 -27.49
N LYS A 941 -36.35 -4.53 -28.21
CA LYS A 941 -37.75 -4.88 -28.44
C LYS A 941 -37.92 -6.24 -29.11
N LEU A 942 -37.11 -6.59 -30.12
CA LEU A 942 -37.20 -7.92 -30.75
C LEU A 942 -36.81 -9.08 -29.82
N LEU A 943 -35.97 -8.83 -28.82
CA LEU A 943 -35.59 -9.83 -27.82
C LEU A 943 -36.64 -9.97 -26.71
N TYR A 944 -37.33 -8.88 -26.38
CA TYR A 944 -38.52 -8.86 -25.53
C TYR A 944 -39.73 -9.55 -26.22
N ASP A 945 -40.05 -9.15 -27.47
CA ASP A 945 -41.10 -9.74 -28.32
C ASP A 945 -40.88 -11.24 -28.66
N ALA A 946 -39.74 -11.81 -28.25
CA ALA A 946 -39.35 -13.20 -28.45
C ALA A 946 -39.08 -13.94 -27.12
N ASP A 947 -39.57 -13.40 -26.00
CA ASP A 947 -39.48 -13.96 -24.63
C ASP A 947 -38.04 -14.20 -24.10
N VAL A 948 -37.02 -13.63 -24.77
CA VAL A 948 -35.61 -13.77 -24.35
C VAL A 948 -35.27 -12.84 -23.17
N PHE A 949 -35.88 -11.65 -23.13
CA PHE A 949 -35.72 -10.67 -22.05
C PHE A 949 -37.09 -10.31 -21.45
N SER A 950 -37.18 -10.30 -20.12
CA SER A 950 -38.35 -9.74 -19.44
C SER A 950 -38.25 -8.21 -19.35
N GLU A 951 -39.39 -7.56 -19.17
CA GLU A 951 -39.51 -6.12 -18.95
C GLU A 951 -38.61 -5.63 -17.82
N GLU A 952 -38.68 -6.30 -16.66
CA GLU A 952 -37.94 -5.89 -15.46
C GLU A 952 -36.43 -6.04 -15.63
N ALA A 953 -35.97 -6.86 -16.58
CA ALA A 953 -34.56 -6.95 -16.93
C ALA A 953 -34.09 -5.75 -17.76
N VAL A 954 -34.89 -5.31 -18.73
CA VAL A 954 -34.59 -4.15 -19.60
C VAL A 954 -34.60 -2.85 -18.79
N ILE A 955 -35.64 -2.65 -17.96
CA ILE A 955 -35.75 -1.48 -17.07
C ILE A 955 -34.60 -1.47 -16.05
N ALA A 956 -34.32 -2.59 -15.38
CA ALA A 956 -33.24 -2.66 -14.38
C ALA A 956 -31.85 -2.46 -15.00
N TRP A 957 -31.62 -2.88 -16.24
CA TRP A 957 -30.38 -2.55 -16.97
C TRP A 957 -30.26 -1.04 -17.24
N GLY A 958 -31.32 -0.41 -17.74
CA GLY A 958 -31.35 1.03 -18.01
C GLY A 958 -31.04 1.87 -16.77
N GLN A 959 -31.70 1.55 -15.66
CA GLN A 959 -31.51 2.23 -14.37
C GLN A 959 -30.09 2.04 -13.80
N ALA A 960 -29.53 0.82 -13.87
CA ALA A 960 -28.15 0.56 -13.45
C ALA A 960 -27.13 1.30 -14.32
N LYS A 961 -27.37 1.38 -15.64
CA LYS A 961 -26.50 2.12 -16.56
C LYS A 961 -26.55 3.62 -16.29
N GLU A 962 -27.73 4.20 -16.04
CA GLU A 962 -27.86 5.61 -15.64
C GLU A 962 -27.23 5.92 -14.27
N ALA A 963 -27.28 4.98 -13.33
CA ALA A 963 -26.56 5.10 -12.06
C ALA A 963 -25.05 5.12 -12.30
N ALA A 964 -24.52 4.21 -13.12
CA ALA A 964 -23.09 4.16 -13.45
C ALA A 964 -22.58 5.45 -14.12
N VAL A 965 -23.34 6.03 -15.06
CA VAL A 965 -22.98 7.28 -15.76
C VAL A 965 -22.86 8.49 -14.81
N LYS A 966 -23.61 8.49 -13.69
CA LYS A 966 -23.49 9.53 -12.65
C LYS A 966 -22.19 9.40 -11.84
N LEU A 967 -21.57 8.22 -11.84
CA LEU A 967 -20.31 7.93 -11.14
C LEU A 967 -19.09 8.06 -12.06
N ASP A 968 -19.24 7.68 -13.33
CA ASP A 968 -18.21 7.78 -14.36
C ASP A 968 -18.80 8.44 -15.62
N PRO A 969 -18.53 9.75 -15.84
CA PRO A 969 -19.03 10.47 -17.01
C PRO A 969 -18.32 10.09 -18.33
N ASP A 970 -17.25 9.28 -18.27
CA ASP A 970 -16.53 8.77 -19.44
C ASP A 970 -17.12 7.43 -19.94
N ILE A 971 -18.17 6.90 -19.27
CA ILE A 971 -18.91 5.73 -19.75
C ILE A 971 -19.55 6.04 -21.10
N ASP A 972 -19.34 5.14 -22.07
CA ASP A 972 -20.00 5.21 -23.37
C ASP A 972 -21.51 4.97 -23.23
N VAL A 973 -22.28 6.04 -23.33
CA VAL A 973 -23.75 6.04 -23.23
C VAL A 973 -24.47 5.84 -24.55
N ARG A 974 -23.75 5.74 -25.68
CA ARG A 974 -24.37 5.78 -27.01
C ARG A 974 -25.40 4.68 -27.22
N PHE A 975 -25.21 3.50 -26.61
CA PHE A 975 -26.18 2.41 -26.68
C PHE A 975 -27.41 2.67 -25.81
N LEU A 976 -27.21 3.12 -24.56
CA LEU A 976 -28.28 3.54 -23.67
C LEU A 976 -29.16 4.65 -24.30
N GLU A 977 -28.56 5.72 -24.83
CA GLU A 977 -29.28 6.81 -25.49
C GLU A 977 -30.15 6.33 -26.66
N LYS A 978 -29.70 5.31 -27.39
CA LYS A 978 -30.44 4.69 -28.50
C LYS A 978 -31.47 3.65 -28.04
N ALA A 979 -31.35 3.14 -26.83
CA ALA A 979 -32.29 2.23 -26.19
C ALA A 979 -33.44 2.95 -25.46
N LYS A 980 -33.20 4.18 -24.95
CA LYS A 980 -34.17 4.97 -24.17
C LYS A 980 -35.61 4.98 -24.72
N PRO A 981 -35.87 5.18 -26.03
CA PRO A 981 -37.25 5.17 -26.54
C PRO A 981 -38.03 3.88 -26.28
N PHE A 982 -37.36 2.74 -26.07
CA PHE A 982 -38.00 1.49 -25.69
C PHE A 982 -38.09 1.30 -24.17
N ILE A 983 -37.08 1.75 -23.40
CA ILE A 983 -37.10 1.73 -21.93
C ILE A 983 -38.26 2.60 -21.42
N ASN A 984 -38.33 3.84 -21.89
CA ASN A 984 -39.43 4.77 -21.55
C ASN A 984 -40.81 4.20 -21.91
N TRP A 985 -40.92 3.47 -23.03
CA TRP A 985 -42.19 2.85 -23.43
C TRP A 985 -42.62 1.73 -22.47
N LEU A 986 -41.69 0.90 -22.00
CA LEU A 986 -41.97 -0.11 -20.97
C LEU A 986 -42.34 0.55 -19.63
N GLU A 987 -41.62 1.60 -19.22
CA GLU A 987 -41.93 2.35 -18.00
C GLU A 987 -43.33 3.00 -18.07
N GLU A 988 -43.67 3.65 -19.20
CA GLU A 988 -45.01 4.23 -19.45
C GLU A 988 -46.14 3.20 -19.52
N GLU A 989 -45.89 2.00 -20.08
CA GLU A 989 -46.88 0.91 -20.13
C GLU A 989 -47.13 0.34 -18.71
N SER A 990 -46.06 0.15 -17.91
CA SER A 990 -46.15 -0.33 -16.53
C SER A 990 -46.92 0.61 -15.59
N GLU A 991 -46.74 1.94 -15.72
CA GLU A 991 -47.54 2.92 -14.96
C GLU A 991 -49.02 2.93 -15.38
N SER A 992 -49.33 2.50 -16.62
CA SER A 992 -50.71 2.50 -17.14
C SER A 992 -51.52 1.25 -16.77
N GLU A 993 -50.88 0.11 -16.50
CA GLU A 993 -51.57 -1.10 -16.02
C GLU A 993 -51.99 -0.96 -14.55
N GLU A 994 -51.15 -0.35 -13.69
CA GLU A 994 -51.48 -0.12 -12.26
C GLU A 994 -52.68 0.83 -12.05
N GLU A 995 -52.94 1.80 -12.96
CA GLU A 995 -54.16 2.63 -12.90
C GLU A 995 -55.43 1.90 -13.39
N SER A 996 -55.32 0.75 -14.07
CA SER A 996 -56.45 0.05 -14.68
C SER A 996 -57.13 -1.00 -13.78
N ASP A 997 -56.46 -1.42 -12.71
CA ASP A 997 -56.97 -2.40 -11.73
C ASP A 997 -57.79 -1.75 -10.58
N GLU A 998 -58.03 -0.43 -10.60
CA GLU A 998 -58.84 0.33 -9.62
C GLU A 998 -60.25 0.80 -10.11
N GLU A 999 -60.81 0.27 -11.22
CA GLU A 999 -62.23 0.49 -11.64
C GLU A 999 -63.20 -0.69 -11.40
#